data_AF-A0A938SBW7-F1
#
_entry.id   AF-A0A938SBW7-F1
#
_cell.length_a   1.000
_cell.length_b   1.000
_cell.length_c   1.000
_cell.angle_alpha   90.00
_cell.angle_beta   90.00
_cell.angle_gamma   90.00
#
_symmetry.space_group_name_H-M   'P 1'
#
loop_
_entity.id
_entity.type
_entity.pdbx_description
1 polymer ?
#
loop_
_entity_poly.entity_id
_entity_poly.type
_entity_poly.pdbx_seq_one_letter_code
_entity_poly.pdbx_strand_id
1 'polypeptide(L)'
;ALWAATALAADKVGCYVSTGDNDWLWTSPPVNSEASIEALFDSMQKVFGVDRVYWRGSHSEWVVDRFVSRPESFHLHDFWVWQRHLIKDVGQTALALRAARKRGMEIWGFSPLFDHGAHARSDAAKLGLPAVIENRLRVEHPEWVPVDRHGRRRQAGPIELAYPEARKALVEQYVEMANRGYDGVAFYTYVEHTSFRFEDEFGYGPPIVDEFKRRYGQDIRSEPFDKHAWYRLRGEYVTQFLRELSAAYRRHGKKLGMAIDPQETHYPAPWLGLGRDLRPAGRIYMDWERWVREGLVDEIMVYCNGPLEAALNAVLAETRGTSCAVSAIRGSAPFTPEHQHFTAAGVRRVMVGSAAELEWGYPAEQPASALEGGDFLARLRVLRQAEEKKTTIPATQLVAATRDANVLVRRQAIRALESLAPSEALPAIEAALGDSEVGVRCVAAAALAKLNGPTTVPRLFEALRRGPGFQFEQAAGNTLANLPLAFTADILKGCRDADVTVRRMTAYALSRGQRRDEAAPHLIQAMDGPDPCVRFWAAGGLSRLSFRPGVPECLLAHLADPHPSVRNRVALALTPCFQSHSRWVSARQLRALEALAACFSQLGDADADWSFRPVGNALLALGPRGQDALQQFLGQRQNPRLADLAWHVLHVRQNGWTYATCAPAEAEQGYRQHPAVTSAKLAPRPIPVEPERMPYLAQSFDGFKPYESGKLGDYLHEAGQWRTLGDAPPAPVIQARTKRSETGNAVMLCPGGPPVEGLRVDYRLTAEQATVEFWILRGSQDAAFAVTWKDSGSGHVDVGLTVAADGTVSVLTGDRVWTSTPARMPSGAWQRVRLEIDGHALRYR
;
A
#
# COMPACT_ATOMS: atom_id res chain seq x y z
N ALA A 1 -12.52 -41.90 -0.34
CA ALA A 1 -12.42 -42.11 1.12
C ALA A 1 -11.33 -43.14 1.47
N LEU A 2 -11.48 -44.42 1.09
CA LEU A 2 -10.47 -45.46 1.39
C LEU A 2 -9.06 -45.14 0.83
N TRP A 3 -8.96 -44.68 -0.42
CA TRP A 3 -7.69 -44.25 -1.02
C TRP A 3 -7.05 -43.07 -0.28
N ALA A 4 -7.84 -42.06 0.12
CA ALA A 4 -7.33 -40.92 0.89
C ALA A 4 -6.82 -41.36 2.27
N ALA A 5 -7.52 -42.27 2.96
CA ALA A 5 -7.11 -42.78 4.26
C ALA A 5 -5.84 -43.66 4.19
N THR A 6 -5.70 -44.49 3.15
CA THR A 6 -4.49 -45.32 2.94
C THR A 6 -3.30 -44.50 2.42
N ALA A 7 -3.53 -43.51 1.56
CA ALA A 7 -2.48 -42.59 1.11
C ALA A 7 -1.95 -41.71 2.26
N LEU A 8 -2.83 -41.23 3.15
CA LEU A 8 -2.43 -40.44 4.32
C LEU A 8 -1.58 -41.24 5.32
N ALA A 9 -1.80 -42.56 5.45
CA ALA A 9 -1.04 -43.40 6.37
C ALA A 9 0.42 -43.67 5.92
N ALA A 10 0.70 -43.54 4.62
CA ALA A 10 2.05 -43.71 4.04
C ALA A 10 2.77 -42.38 3.77
N ASP A 11 2.06 -41.25 3.83
CA ASP A 11 2.60 -39.92 3.53
C ASP A 11 3.46 -39.40 4.69
N LYS A 12 4.61 -38.81 4.35
CA LYS A 12 5.35 -37.92 5.27
C LYS A 12 4.75 -36.52 5.17
N VAL A 13 4.12 -36.05 6.25
CA VAL A 13 3.39 -34.77 6.26
C VAL A 13 4.09 -33.76 7.17
N GLY A 14 4.48 -32.63 6.59
CA GLY A 14 4.90 -31.44 7.31
C GLY A 14 3.85 -30.33 7.26
N CYS A 15 3.97 -29.36 8.16
CA CYS A 15 3.10 -28.17 8.17
C CYS A 15 3.93 -26.89 8.33
N TYR A 16 3.76 -25.93 7.43
CA TYR A 16 4.31 -24.60 7.52
C TYR A 16 3.38 -23.68 8.32
N VAL A 17 3.91 -23.07 9.37
CA VAL A 17 3.20 -22.10 10.22
C VAL A 17 3.88 -20.74 10.07
N SER A 18 3.15 -19.77 9.52
CA SER A 18 3.70 -18.45 9.14
C SER A 18 4.04 -17.57 10.33
N THR A 19 3.36 -17.75 11.48
CA THR A 19 3.34 -16.88 12.68
C THR A 19 2.97 -15.42 12.40
N GLY A 20 3.63 -14.75 11.46
CA GLY A 20 3.27 -13.42 10.97
C GLY A 20 1.82 -13.33 10.51
N ASP A 21 1.38 -14.22 9.61
CA ASP A 21 -0.02 -14.23 9.16
C ASP A 21 -0.99 -14.71 10.26
N ASN A 22 -0.55 -15.60 11.14
CA ASN A 22 -1.36 -16.11 12.25
C ASN A 22 -1.66 -15.02 13.30
N ASP A 23 -0.68 -14.14 13.53
CA ASP A 23 -0.75 -13.06 14.52
C ASP A 23 -1.25 -11.75 13.91
N TRP A 24 -1.15 -11.56 12.59
CA TRP A 24 -1.70 -10.41 11.87
C TRP A 24 -3.17 -10.62 11.50
N LEU A 25 -3.50 -11.76 10.87
CA LEU A 25 -4.84 -12.05 10.37
C LEU A 25 -5.62 -12.85 11.41
N TRP A 26 -6.62 -12.23 12.03
CA TRP A 26 -7.47 -12.92 13.00
C TRP A 26 -8.25 -14.10 12.43
N THR A 27 -8.41 -14.18 11.10
CA THR A 27 -9.03 -15.30 10.40
C THR A 27 -8.15 -16.56 10.40
N SER A 28 -6.83 -16.41 10.57
CA SER A 28 -5.89 -17.52 10.70
C SER A 28 -6.01 -18.23 12.06
N PRO A 29 -5.57 -19.50 12.17
CA PRO A 29 -5.51 -20.19 13.45
C PRO A 29 -4.58 -19.44 14.41
N PRO A 30 -5.00 -19.23 15.67
CA PRO A 30 -4.20 -18.48 16.63
C PRO A 30 -2.98 -19.29 17.07
N VAL A 31 -1.87 -18.60 17.31
CA VAL A 31 -0.65 -19.18 17.88
C VAL A 31 -0.07 -18.25 18.96
N ASN A 32 -0.93 -17.55 19.68
CA ASN A 32 -0.56 -16.43 20.57
C ASN A 32 -0.78 -16.73 22.06
N SER A 33 -1.00 -18.00 22.40
CA SER A 33 -1.13 -18.50 23.77
C SER A 33 -0.77 -19.99 23.83
N GLU A 34 -0.52 -20.52 25.03
CA GLU A 34 -0.30 -21.96 25.21
C GLU A 34 -1.51 -22.78 24.74
N ALA A 35 -2.72 -22.36 25.08
CA ALA A 35 -3.95 -23.05 24.71
C ALA A 35 -4.16 -23.11 23.19
N SER A 36 -3.86 -22.02 22.48
CA SER A 36 -3.99 -21.96 21.02
C SER A 36 -2.91 -22.78 20.31
N ILE A 37 -1.67 -22.72 20.78
CA ILE A 37 -0.56 -23.52 20.24
C ILE A 37 -0.82 -25.01 20.47
N GLU A 38 -1.17 -25.43 21.69
CA GLU A 38 -1.48 -26.84 21.98
C GLU A 38 -2.64 -27.36 21.14
N ALA A 39 -3.73 -26.58 20.99
CA ALA A 39 -4.88 -26.97 20.17
C ALA A 39 -4.53 -27.07 18.68
N LEU A 40 -3.71 -26.16 18.15
CA LEU A 40 -3.25 -26.22 16.76
C LEU A 40 -2.36 -27.45 16.52
N PHE A 41 -1.42 -27.73 17.42
CA PHE A 41 -0.52 -28.87 17.31
C PHE A 41 -1.25 -30.21 17.47
N ASP A 42 -2.23 -30.30 18.36
CA ASP A 42 -3.14 -31.45 18.44
C ASP A 42 -3.91 -31.67 17.13
N SER A 43 -4.43 -30.58 16.54
CA SER A 43 -5.15 -30.66 15.27
C SER A 43 -4.24 -31.14 14.14
N MET A 44 -3.03 -30.59 14.02
CA MET A 44 -2.04 -31.00 13.02
C MET A 44 -1.68 -32.49 13.14
N GLN A 45 -1.47 -32.99 14.37
CA GLN A 45 -1.12 -34.38 14.60
C GLN A 45 -2.29 -35.32 14.27
N LYS A 46 -3.46 -35.05 14.85
CA LYS A 46 -4.60 -35.96 14.83
C LYS A 46 -5.30 -36.01 13.48
N VAL A 47 -5.32 -34.89 12.74
CA VAL A 47 -6.02 -34.79 11.46
C VAL A 47 -5.12 -35.22 10.30
N PHE A 48 -3.85 -34.82 10.32
CA PHE A 48 -2.98 -34.96 9.15
C PHE A 48 -1.74 -35.84 9.39
N GLY A 49 -1.54 -36.33 10.61
CA GLY A 49 -0.33 -37.11 10.94
C GLY A 49 0.95 -36.30 10.79
N VAL A 50 0.89 -34.97 11.03
CA VAL A 50 2.07 -34.11 10.91
C VAL A 50 3.17 -34.60 11.85
N ASP A 51 4.36 -34.84 11.31
CA ASP A 51 5.56 -35.24 12.06
C ASP A 51 6.63 -34.13 12.07
N ARG A 52 6.46 -33.07 11.26
CA ARG A 52 7.37 -31.92 11.18
C ARG A 52 6.64 -30.59 11.02
N VAL A 53 7.00 -29.61 11.84
CA VAL A 53 6.55 -28.22 11.70
C VAL A 53 7.67 -27.34 11.14
N TYR A 54 7.37 -26.55 10.11
CA TYR A 54 8.21 -25.46 9.62
C TYR A 54 7.71 -24.16 10.22
N TRP A 55 8.38 -23.70 11.27
CA TRP A 55 7.98 -22.60 12.13
C TRP A 55 8.65 -21.28 11.73
N ARG A 56 7.88 -20.41 11.09
CA ARG A 56 8.36 -19.08 10.67
C ARG A 56 8.52 -18.08 11.83
N GLY A 57 8.08 -18.43 13.04
CA GLY A 57 8.37 -17.62 14.23
C GLY A 57 9.87 -17.43 14.47
N SER A 58 10.72 -18.32 13.96
CA SER A 58 12.17 -18.12 13.91
C SER A 58 12.57 -16.80 13.22
N HIS A 59 11.91 -16.44 12.12
CA HIS A 59 12.11 -15.14 11.48
C HIS A 59 11.59 -13.99 12.35
N SER A 60 10.38 -14.10 12.93
CA SER A 60 9.84 -13.07 13.82
C SER A 60 10.76 -12.79 15.01
N GLU A 61 11.30 -13.84 15.63
CA GLU A 61 12.29 -13.73 16.71
C GLU A 61 13.55 -13.02 16.26
N TRP A 62 14.03 -13.38 15.07
CA TRP A 62 15.20 -12.77 14.50
C TRP A 62 15.00 -11.26 14.28
N VAL A 63 13.82 -10.86 13.79
CA VAL A 63 13.44 -9.44 13.67
C VAL A 63 13.42 -8.75 15.04
N VAL A 64 12.74 -9.33 16.03
CA VAL A 64 12.62 -8.74 17.38
C VAL A 64 13.97 -8.51 18.04
N ASP A 65 14.95 -9.39 17.80
CA ASP A 65 16.26 -9.34 18.43
C ASP A 65 17.30 -8.51 17.68
N ARG A 66 17.29 -8.58 16.35
CA ARG A 66 18.40 -8.11 15.49
C ARG A 66 18.04 -6.95 14.58
N PHE A 67 16.78 -6.53 14.51
CA PHE A 67 16.37 -5.44 13.63
C PHE A 67 16.13 -4.16 14.44
N VAL A 68 16.33 -3.03 13.77
CA VAL A 68 15.76 -1.75 14.20
C VAL A 68 14.31 -1.68 13.74
N SER A 69 13.43 -1.15 14.58
CA SER A 69 12.02 -0.91 14.25
C SER A 69 11.68 0.57 14.37
N ARG A 70 10.91 1.10 13.42
CA ARG A 70 10.63 2.54 13.31
C ARG A 70 9.21 2.88 13.82
N PRO A 71 9.06 3.55 14.98
CA PRO A 71 7.75 3.90 15.55
C PRO A 71 6.93 4.86 14.69
N GLU A 72 7.58 5.54 13.75
CA GLU A 72 6.95 6.44 12.79
C GLU A 72 5.96 5.69 11.87
N SER A 73 6.12 4.37 11.70
CA SER A 73 5.19 3.53 10.94
C SER A 73 4.07 2.97 11.83
N PHE A 74 3.29 3.82 12.51
CA PHE A 74 2.34 3.49 13.59
C PHE A 74 1.76 2.07 13.54
N HIS A 75 0.91 1.79 12.55
CA HIS A 75 0.23 0.50 12.42
C HIS A 75 1.16 -0.70 12.22
N LEU A 76 2.24 -0.54 11.46
CA LEU A 76 3.22 -1.61 11.26
C LEU A 76 4.12 -1.79 12.48
N HIS A 77 4.42 -0.71 13.19
CA HIS A 77 5.21 -0.74 14.40
C HIS A 77 4.44 -1.44 15.53
N ASP A 78 3.15 -1.15 15.69
CA ASP A 78 2.30 -1.79 16.70
C ASP A 78 2.25 -3.31 16.52
N PHE A 79 2.31 -3.81 15.29
CA PHE A 79 2.48 -5.25 15.03
C PHE A 79 3.80 -5.80 15.58
N TRP A 80 4.91 -5.08 15.42
CA TRP A 80 6.20 -5.53 15.93
C TRP A 80 6.34 -5.37 17.44
N VAL A 81 5.64 -4.41 18.05
CA VAL A 81 5.44 -4.34 19.51
C VAL A 81 4.67 -5.58 19.99
N TRP A 82 3.61 -5.96 19.26
CA TRP A 82 2.85 -7.17 19.54
C TRP A 82 3.68 -8.46 19.36
N GLN A 83 4.43 -8.59 18.27
CA GLN A 83 5.35 -9.72 18.07
C GLN A 83 6.39 -9.81 19.20
N ARG A 84 6.95 -8.68 19.63
CA ARG A 84 7.86 -8.64 20.78
C ARG A 84 7.20 -9.17 22.05
N HIS A 85 5.97 -8.76 22.35
CA HIS A 85 5.21 -9.28 23.49
C HIS A 85 5.01 -10.80 23.40
N LEU A 86 4.57 -11.31 22.25
CA LEU A 86 4.37 -12.76 22.03
C LEU A 86 5.68 -13.55 22.21
N ILE A 87 6.79 -13.03 21.70
CA ILE A 87 8.08 -13.73 21.75
C ILE A 87 8.72 -13.64 23.14
N LYS A 88 8.73 -12.45 23.76
CA LYS A 88 9.48 -12.18 24.99
C LYS A 88 8.68 -12.46 26.26
N ASP A 89 7.39 -12.13 26.27
CA ASP A 89 6.57 -12.20 27.47
C ASP A 89 5.74 -13.50 27.49
N VAL A 90 5.15 -13.90 26.36
CA VAL A 90 4.38 -15.15 26.25
C VAL A 90 5.29 -16.36 26.02
N GLY A 91 6.46 -16.18 25.40
CA GLY A 91 7.36 -17.28 25.06
C GLY A 91 6.82 -18.16 23.92
N GLN A 92 6.17 -17.55 22.92
CA GLN A 92 5.49 -18.21 21.81
C GLN A 92 6.30 -19.36 21.17
N THR A 93 7.58 -19.12 20.86
CA THR A 93 8.46 -20.15 20.28
C THR A 93 8.76 -21.28 21.24
N ALA A 94 9.03 -20.96 22.51
CA ALA A 94 9.28 -21.99 23.53
C ALA A 94 8.03 -22.88 23.71
N LEU A 95 6.84 -22.29 23.68
CA LEU A 95 5.57 -23.02 23.69
C LEU A 95 5.44 -23.94 22.48
N ALA A 96 5.71 -23.45 21.27
CA ALA A 96 5.67 -24.26 20.05
C ALA A 96 6.68 -25.42 20.08
N LEU A 97 7.90 -25.17 20.56
CA LEU A 97 8.92 -26.20 20.76
C LEU A 97 8.46 -27.28 21.73
N ARG A 98 7.90 -26.89 22.90
CA ARG A 98 7.34 -27.84 23.88
C ARG A 98 6.18 -28.64 23.27
N ALA A 99 5.27 -27.98 22.55
CA ALA A 99 4.14 -28.62 21.91
C ALA A 99 4.56 -29.66 20.86
N ALA A 100 5.60 -29.35 20.07
CA ALA A 100 6.21 -30.28 19.11
C ALA A 100 6.80 -31.51 19.83
N ARG A 101 7.65 -31.28 20.85
CA ARG A 101 8.35 -32.36 21.58
C ARG A 101 7.38 -33.30 22.30
N LYS A 102 6.34 -32.74 22.94
CA LYS A 102 5.28 -33.52 23.59
C LYS A 102 4.60 -34.50 22.63
N ARG A 103 4.59 -34.18 21.34
CA ARG A 103 3.94 -34.96 20.28
C ARG A 103 4.93 -35.77 19.43
N GLY A 104 6.23 -35.73 19.74
CA GLY A 104 7.26 -36.41 18.96
C GLY A 104 7.46 -35.83 17.56
N MET A 105 7.09 -34.57 17.32
CA MET A 105 7.29 -33.88 16.05
C MET A 105 8.67 -33.22 15.99
N GLU A 106 9.30 -33.23 14.81
CA GLU A 106 10.40 -32.31 14.50
C GLU A 106 9.86 -30.88 14.32
N ILE A 107 10.67 -29.88 14.64
CA ILE A 107 10.35 -28.48 14.41
C ILE A 107 11.56 -27.74 13.88
N TRP A 108 11.41 -27.24 12.65
CA TRP A 108 12.44 -26.51 11.93
C TRP A 108 12.09 -25.03 11.91
N GLY A 109 13.07 -24.16 12.09
CA GLY A 109 12.89 -22.74 11.78
C GLY A 109 12.66 -22.56 10.28
N PHE A 110 11.79 -21.64 9.89
CA PHE A 110 11.60 -21.23 8.49
C PHE A 110 11.92 -19.75 8.35
N SER A 111 13.09 -19.44 7.76
CA SER A 111 13.67 -18.09 7.79
C SER A 111 14.09 -17.61 6.39
N PRO A 112 14.18 -16.29 6.15
CA PRO A 112 14.64 -15.79 4.88
C PRO A 112 16.15 -15.95 4.73
N LEU A 113 16.59 -16.30 3.52
CA LEU A 113 18.00 -16.18 3.12
C LEU A 113 18.34 -14.73 2.74
N PHE A 114 17.40 -14.04 2.09
CA PHE A 114 17.65 -12.75 1.42
C PHE A 114 16.82 -11.58 1.95
N ASP A 115 15.88 -11.79 2.87
CA ASP A 115 15.01 -10.73 3.39
C ASP A 115 15.49 -10.20 4.74
N HIS A 116 16.35 -9.18 4.71
CA HIS A 116 16.91 -8.53 5.90
C HIS A 116 16.30 -7.14 6.16
N GLY A 117 15.10 -6.88 5.63
CA GLY A 117 14.40 -5.60 5.78
C GLY A 117 14.90 -4.50 4.84
N ALA A 118 14.50 -3.26 5.10
CA ALA A 118 14.76 -2.15 4.17
C ALA A 118 15.08 -0.83 4.88
N HIS A 119 15.89 -0.03 4.19
CA HIS A 119 16.27 1.30 4.64
C HIS A 119 15.05 2.22 4.76
N ALA A 120 15.05 3.14 5.74
CA ALA A 120 13.92 4.04 6.02
C ALA A 120 13.45 4.80 4.76
N ARG A 121 14.42 5.19 3.92
CA ARG A 121 14.24 5.96 2.68
C ARG A 121 14.03 5.11 1.43
N SER A 122 13.73 3.83 1.58
CA SER A 122 13.45 2.98 0.43
C SER A 122 12.37 3.61 -0.47
N ASP A 123 12.53 3.51 -1.79
CA ASP A 123 11.65 4.22 -2.74
C ASP A 123 10.19 3.81 -2.62
N ALA A 124 9.95 2.56 -2.21
CA ALA A 124 8.66 2.06 -1.78
C ALA A 124 8.84 1.35 -0.45
N ALA A 125 7.76 1.19 0.30
CA ALA A 125 7.73 0.29 1.43
C ALA A 125 6.36 -0.38 1.49
N LYS A 126 6.37 -1.70 1.74
CA LYS A 126 5.16 -2.48 2.02
C LYS A 126 4.40 -1.75 3.12
N LEU A 127 3.15 -1.36 2.85
CA LEU A 127 2.25 -0.67 3.80
C LEU A 127 2.61 0.79 4.16
N GLY A 128 3.53 1.45 3.44
CA GLY A 128 3.84 2.87 3.58
C GLY A 128 5.24 3.16 4.15
N LEU A 129 5.64 4.43 4.13
CA LEU A 129 6.97 4.89 4.57
C LEU A 129 6.93 5.46 6.01
N PRO A 130 8.01 5.30 6.80
CA PRO A 130 9.26 4.62 6.43
C PRO A 130 9.11 3.09 6.39
N ALA A 131 10.05 2.41 5.75
CA ALA A 131 10.17 0.97 5.91
C ALA A 131 10.30 0.62 7.39
N VAL A 132 9.42 -0.25 7.91
CA VAL A 132 9.25 -0.41 9.37
C VAL A 132 10.44 -1.08 10.07
N ILE A 133 11.11 -2.02 9.40
CA ILE A 133 12.19 -2.82 9.99
C ILE A 133 13.41 -2.91 9.07
N GLU A 134 14.59 -3.01 9.69
CA GLU A 134 15.86 -3.25 9.00
C GLU A 134 16.84 -3.99 9.91
N ASN A 135 17.53 -5.01 9.40
CA ASN A 135 18.53 -5.73 10.18
C ASN A 135 19.67 -4.78 10.58
N ARG A 136 20.11 -4.83 11.85
CA ARG A 136 21.18 -3.97 12.38
C ARG A 136 22.48 -4.07 11.57
N LEU A 137 22.81 -5.25 11.04
CA LEU A 137 23.98 -5.40 10.16
C LEU A 137 23.91 -4.47 8.94
N ARG A 138 22.72 -4.23 8.37
CA ARG A 138 22.56 -3.30 7.24
C ARG A 138 22.70 -1.84 7.65
N VAL A 139 22.28 -1.51 8.88
CA VAL A 139 22.39 -0.16 9.43
C VAL A 139 23.84 0.17 9.78
N GLU A 140 24.53 -0.78 10.41
CA GLU A 140 25.93 -0.65 10.85
C GLU A 140 26.91 -0.79 9.69
N HIS A 141 26.57 -1.59 8.67
CA HIS A 141 27.38 -1.86 7.47
C HIS A 141 26.60 -1.57 6.19
N PRO A 142 26.28 -0.30 5.89
CA PRO A 142 25.56 0.06 4.67
C PRO A 142 26.31 -0.36 3.40
N GLU A 143 27.64 -0.52 3.44
CA GLU A 143 28.47 -1.03 2.34
C GLU A 143 28.15 -2.49 1.96
N TRP A 144 27.58 -3.29 2.86
CA TRP A 144 27.15 -4.66 2.58
C TRP A 144 25.80 -4.73 1.87
N VAL A 145 25.05 -3.62 1.77
CA VAL A 145 23.77 -3.61 1.07
C VAL A 145 24.02 -3.51 -0.44
N PRO A 146 23.47 -4.42 -1.28
CA PRO A 146 23.61 -4.33 -2.72
C PRO A 146 23.14 -2.99 -3.27
N VAL A 147 23.90 -2.44 -4.20
CA VAL A 147 23.62 -1.15 -4.86
C VAL A 147 23.31 -1.35 -6.33
N ASP A 148 22.62 -0.36 -6.88
CA ASP A 148 22.42 -0.24 -8.32
C ASP A 148 23.75 0.02 -9.05
N ARG A 149 23.69 -0.04 -10.38
CA ARG A 149 24.85 0.19 -11.26
C ARG A 149 25.56 1.53 -11.04
N HIS A 150 24.83 2.51 -10.53
CA HIS A 150 25.29 3.89 -10.33
C HIS A 150 25.72 4.18 -8.88
N GLY A 151 25.59 3.19 -7.98
CA GLY A 151 25.87 3.32 -6.55
C GLY A 151 24.90 4.26 -5.80
N ARG A 152 23.72 4.54 -6.34
CA ARG A 152 22.78 5.55 -5.82
C ARG A 152 21.68 4.92 -4.97
N ARG A 153 20.99 3.93 -5.53
CA ARG A 153 19.92 3.21 -4.84
C ARG A 153 20.48 2.00 -4.13
N ARG A 154 19.85 1.65 -3.00
CA ARG A 154 20.17 0.47 -2.19
C ARG A 154 19.02 -0.52 -2.23
N GLN A 155 19.34 -1.79 -2.41
CA GLN A 155 18.35 -2.86 -2.47
C GLN A 155 17.75 -3.13 -1.09
N ALA A 156 16.43 -3.24 -1.04
CA ALA A 156 15.72 -3.81 0.10
C ALA A 156 15.86 -5.34 0.10
N GLY A 157 15.98 -5.95 1.28
CA GLY A 157 16.18 -7.39 1.44
C GLY A 157 17.65 -7.73 1.68
N PRO A 158 18.44 -8.11 0.65
CA PRO A 158 19.66 -8.88 0.86
C PRO A 158 20.80 -8.08 1.49
N ILE A 159 21.64 -8.79 2.23
CA ILE A 159 23.03 -8.45 2.51
C ILE A 159 23.91 -9.17 1.47
N GLU A 160 24.85 -8.46 0.86
CA GLU A 160 25.73 -8.98 -0.19
C GLU A 160 26.72 -10.00 0.38
N LEU A 161 26.57 -11.27 -0.02
CA LEU A 161 27.36 -12.38 0.50
C LEU A 161 28.80 -12.39 -0.03
N ALA A 162 29.16 -11.48 -0.94
CA ALA A 162 30.54 -11.35 -1.40
C ALA A 162 31.49 -10.88 -0.30
N TYR A 163 31.00 -10.12 0.68
CA TYR A 163 31.79 -9.70 1.84
C TYR A 163 31.99 -10.86 2.83
N PRO A 164 33.24 -11.28 3.12
CA PRO A 164 33.51 -12.36 4.08
C PRO A 164 32.99 -12.06 5.49
N GLU A 165 33.09 -10.81 5.92
CA GLU A 165 32.64 -10.34 7.22
C GLU A 165 31.11 -10.43 7.34
N ALA A 166 30.40 -10.10 6.26
CA ALA A 166 28.94 -10.21 6.18
C ALA A 166 28.50 -11.68 6.29
N ARG A 167 29.16 -12.59 5.57
CA ARG A 167 28.86 -14.04 5.67
C ARG A 167 29.10 -14.55 7.07
N LYS A 168 30.24 -14.20 7.68
CA LYS A 168 30.57 -14.59 9.06
C LYS A 168 29.51 -14.12 10.05
N ALA A 169 29.13 -12.84 10.00
CA ALA A 169 28.12 -12.27 10.88
C ALA A 169 26.74 -12.94 10.71
N LEU A 170 26.35 -13.24 9.46
CA LEU A 170 25.11 -13.98 9.18
C LEU A 170 25.17 -15.42 9.70
N VAL A 171 26.28 -16.14 9.51
CA VAL A 171 26.47 -17.50 10.04
C VAL A 171 26.30 -17.51 11.56
N GLU A 172 26.92 -16.56 12.26
CA GLU A 172 26.79 -16.41 13.72
C GLU A 172 25.32 -16.20 14.14
N GLN A 173 24.59 -15.29 13.47
CA GLN A 173 23.18 -15.02 13.78
C GLN A 173 22.28 -16.24 13.52
N TYR A 174 22.48 -16.96 12.41
CA TYR A 174 21.66 -18.13 12.09
C TYR A 174 21.97 -19.33 12.99
N VAL A 175 23.23 -19.52 13.40
CA VAL A 175 23.61 -20.55 14.39
C VAL A 175 22.97 -20.27 15.75
N GLU A 176 22.99 -19.01 16.20
CA GLU A 176 22.30 -18.62 17.43
C GLU A 176 20.80 -18.92 17.36
N MET A 177 20.14 -18.56 16.26
CA MET A 177 18.72 -18.85 16.05
C MET A 177 18.45 -20.36 16.08
N ALA A 178 19.21 -21.16 15.33
CA ALA A 178 19.04 -22.62 15.27
C ALA A 178 19.23 -23.29 16.64
N ASN A 179 20.09 -22.72 17.50
CA ASN A 179 20.37 -23.22 18.85
C ASN A 179 19.27 -22.93 19.88
N ARG A 180 18.18 -22.22 19.51
CA ARG A 180 17.02 -21.97 20.38
C ARG A 180 16.11 -23.18 20.60
N GLY A 181 16.50 -24.35 20.08
CA GLY A 181 15.80 -25.62 20.29
C GLY A 181 15.28 -26.28 19.02
N TYR A 182 15.42 -25.63 17.87
CA TYR A 182 15.04 -26.18 16.56
C TYR A 182 15.90 -27.38 16.16
N ASP A 183 15.32 -28.31 15.41
CA ASP A 183 16.02 -29.48 14.85
C ASP A 183 16.80 -29.12 13.56
N GLY A 184 16.36 -28.06 12.87
CA GLY A 184 16.99 -27.52 11.67
C GLY A 184 16.41 -26.17 11.29
N VAL A 185 16.94 -25.58 10.23
CA VAL A 185 16.41 -24.34 9.64
C VAL A 185 16.29 -24.53 8.14
N ALA A 186 15.10 -24.28 7.60
CA ALA A 186 14.84 -24.22 6.17
C ALA A 186 14.77 -22.75 5.71
N PHE A 187 15.42 -22.43 4.60
CA PHE A 187 15.46 -21.08 4.05
C PHE A 187 14.48 -20.90 2.89
N TYR A 188 13.75 -19.79 2.90
CA TYR A 188 13.08 -19.27 1.70
C TYR A 188 13.88 -18.13 1.07
N THR A 189 13.66 -17.90 -0.23
CA THR A 189 14.53 -17.04 -1.05
C THR A 189 13.86 -15.79 -1.61
N TYR A 190 12.55 -15.62 -1.43
CA TYR A 190 11.88 -14.36 -1.80
C TYR A 190 12.14 -13.25 -0.78
N VAL A 191 11.91 -12.00 -1.20
CA VAL A 191 12.03 -10.79 -0.38
C VAL A 191 10.70 -10.04 -0.40
N GLU A 192 10.18 -9.65 0.77
CA GLU A 192 8.86 -9.00 0.89
C GLU A 192 8.90 -7.48 0.69
N HIS A 193 9.33 -7.04 -0.50
CA HIS A 193 9.52 -5.62 -0.77
C HIS A 193 9.31 -5.21 -2.24
N THR A 194 8.75 -4.01 -2.49
CA THR A 194 8.29 -3.55 -3.81
C THR A 194 9.13 -2.43 -4.47
N SER A 195 10.26 -2.02 -3.90
CA SER A 195 11.12 -0.96 -4.47
C SER A 195 11.88 -1.34 -5.75
N PHE A 196 11.89 -2.61 -6.12
CA PHE A 196 12.57 -3.11 -7.31
C PHE A 196 11.76 -2.83 -8.58
N ARG A 197 12.45 -2.47 -9.68
CA ARG A 197 11.81 -2.19 -10.98
C ARG A 197 12.06 -3.27 -12.03
N PHE A 198 13.19 -3.97 -11.95
CA PHE A 198 13.58 -5.08 -12.83
C PHE A 198 14.70 -5.92 -12.17
N GLU A 199 14.85 -7.19 -12.54
CA GLU A 199 15.66 -8.17 -11.78
C GLU A 199 17.18 -7.91 -11.75
N ASP A 200 17.69 -7.17 -12.73
CA ASP A 200 19.12 -6.85 -12.88
C ASP A 200 19.49 -5.47 -12.33
N GLU A 201 18.59 -4.85 -11.55
CA GLU A 201 18.76 -3.47 -11.12
C GLU A 201 19.89 -3.28 -10.10
N PHE A 202 20.15 -4.28 -9.26
CA PHE A 202 21.13 -4.23 -8.17
C PHE A 202 22.09 -5.43 -8.20
N GLY A 203 23.17 -5.33 -7.42
CA GLY A 203 24.26 -6.32 -7.36
C GLY A 203 25.57 -5.82 -7.96
N TYR A 204 25.73 -4.49 -8.04
CA TYR A 204 26.92 -3.81 -8.56
C TYR A 204 27.82 -3.28 -7.43
N GLY A 205 27.81 -3.95 -6.27
CA GLY A 205 28.67 -3.61 -5.15
C GLY A 205 30.16 -3.88 -5.48
N PRO A 206 31.11 -3.16 -4.84
CA PRO A 206 32.53 -3.25 -5.17
C PRO A 206 33.11 -4.68 -5.24
N PRO A 207 32.85 -5.59 -4.27
CA PRO A 207 33.44 -6.93 -4.32
C PRO A 207 33.00 -7.74 -5.56
N ILE A 208 31.77 -7.54 -6.02
CA ILE A 208 31.26 -8.21 -7.23
C ILE A 208 31.89 -7.60 -8.47
N VAL A 209 31.93 -6.27 -8.56
CA VAL A 209 32.51 -5.54 -9.70
C VAL A 209 33.99 -5.88 -9.85
N ASP A 210 34.76 -5.80 -8.76
CA ASP A 210 36.20 -6.01 -8.75
C ASP A 210 36.54 -7.47 -9.11
N GLU A 211 35.79 -8.43 -8.57
CA GLU A 211 36.00 -9.84 -8.89
C GLU A 211 35.61 -10.17 -10.34
N PHE A 212 34.52 -9.59 -10.86
CA PHE A 212 34.15 -9.78 -12.26
C PHE A 212 35.21 -9.19 -13.19
N LYS A 213 35.68 -7.97 -12.88
CA LYS A 213 36.77 -7.32 -13.63
C LYS A 213 38.06 -8.11 -13.58
N ARG A 214 38.41 -8.70 -12.43
CA ARG A 214 39.58 -9.57 -12.29
C ARG A 214 39.47 -10.83 -13.15
N ARG A 215 38.29 -11.44 -13.26
CA ARG A 215 38.08 -12.68 -14.03
C ARG A 215 37.92 -12.47 -15.53
N TYR A 216 37.24 -11.40 -15.93
CA TYR A 216 36.77 -11.20 -17.31
C TYR A 216 37.33 -9.93 -17.96
N GLY A 217 38.07 -9.10 -17.23
CA GLY A 217 38.66 -7.85 -17.73
C GLY A 217 37.68 -6.70 -17.93
N GLN A 218 36.40 -6.86 -17.58
CA GLN A 218 35.32 -5.90 -17.85
C GLN A 218 34.80 -5.25 -16.56
N ASP A 219 34.59 -3.94 -16.55
CA ASP A 219 33.83 -3.25 -15.50
C ASP A 219 32.33 -3.27 -15.81
N ILE A 220 31.59 -4.11 -15.08
CA ILE A 220 30.14 -4.34 -15.27
C ILE A 220 29.27 -3.08 -15.08
N ARG A 221 29.82 -1.98 -14.56
CA ARG A 221 29.10 -0.70 -14.40
C ARG A 221 29.08 0.11 -15.69
N SER A 222 30.15 0.04 -16.49
CA SER A 222 30.34 0.88 -17.67
C SER A 222 30.35 0.11 -18.98
N GLU A 223 30.69 -1.17 -18.96
CA GLU A 223 30.91 -1.98 -20.16
C GLU A 223 29.79 -3.01 -20.37
N PRO A 224 29.53 -3.45 -21.61
CA PRO A 224 28.75 -4.64 -21.88
C PRO A 224 29.45 -5.88 -21.31
N PHE A 225 28.68 -6.80 -20.71
CA PHE A 225 29.21 -8.00 -20.08
C PHE A 225 28.22 -9.17 -20.19
N ASP A 226 28.71 -10.39 -19.97
CA ASP A 226 27.85 -11.58 -19.87
C ASP A 226 27.12 -11.61 -18.52
N LYS A 227 25.81 -11.38 -18.55
CA LYS A 227 24.95 -11.40 -17.37
C LYS A 227 24.90 -12.77 -16.71
N HIS A 228 24.98 -13.87 -17.45
CA HIS A 228 24.94 -15.21 -16.87
C HIS A 228 26.20 -15.52 -16.07
N ALA A 229 27.37 -15.10 -16.55
CA ALA A 229 28.61 -15.14 -15.78
C ALA A 229 28.50 -14.32 -14.48
N TRP A 230 27.83 -13.16 -14.52
CA TRP A 230 27.60 -12.32 -13.34
C TRP A 230 26.63 -12.95 -12.34
N TYR A 231 25.51 -13.53 -12.79
CA TYR A 231 24.58 -14.26 -11.93
C TYR A 231 25.27 -15.44 -11.24
N ARG A 232 26.12 -16.17 -11.97
CA ARG A 232 26.92 -17.28 -11.42
C ARG A 232 27.93 -16.79 -10.40
N LEU A 233 28.65 -15.70 -10.67
CA LEU A 233 29.58 -15.11 -9.71
C LEU A 233 28.87 -14.74 -8.39
N ARG A 234 27.71 -14.10 -8.46
CA ARG A 234 26.90 -13.82 -7.25
C ARG A 234 26.47 -15.10 -6.54
N GLY A 235 26.09 -16.13 -7.30
CA GLY A 235 25.73 -17.46 -6.81
C GLY A 235 26.85 -18.24 -6.14
N GLU A 236 28.11 -18.03 -6.54
CA GLU A 236 29.28 -18.64 -5.90
C GLU A 236 29.39 -18.22 -4.44
N TYR A 237 29.09 -16.96 -4.12
CA TYR A 237 29.09 -16.47 -2.76
C TYR A 237 27.94 -17.01 -1.91
N VAL A 238 26.78 -17.32 -2.52
CA VAL A 238 25.72 -18.09 -1.85
C VAL A 238 26.23 -19.49 -1.51
N THR A 239 26.89 -20.17 -2.45
CA THR A 239 27.45 -21.51 -2.24
C THR A 239 28.53 -21.48 -1.15
N GLN A 240 29.39 -20.45 -1.13
CA GLN A 240 30.39 -20.27 -0.10
C GLN A 240 29.74 -20.06 1.29
N PHE A 241 28.75 -19.20 1.37
CA PHE A 241 27.97 -18.99 2.60
C PHE A 241 27.33 -20.29 3.09
N LEU A 242 26.70 -21.07 2.21
CA LEU A 242 26.10 -22.35 2.58
C LEU A 242 27.15 -23.36 3.06
N ARG A 243 28.36 -23.36 2.50
CA ARG A 243 29.46 -24.21 2.98
C ARG A 243 29.87 -23.84 4.41
N GLU A 244 30.02 -22.54 4.68
CA GLU A 244 30.34 -22.02 6.01
C GLU A 244 29.22 -22.32 7.03
N LEU A 245 27.96 -22.06 6.65
CA LEU A 245 26.79 -22.29 7.50
C LEU A 245 26.55 -23.78 7.78
N SER A 246 26.61 -24.61 6.75
CA SER A 246 26.42 -26.07 6.85
C SER A 246 27.48 -26.70 7.77
N ALA A 247 28.74 -26.28 7.66
CA ALA A 247 29.80 -26.70 8.57
C ALA A 247 29.55 -26.23 10.01
N ALA A 248 28.99 -25.04 10.22
CA ALA A 248 28.61 -24.57 11.55
C ALA A 248 27.42 -25.37 12.12
N TYR A 249 26.36 -25.58 11.34
CA TYR A 249 25.17 -26.32 11.74
C TYR A 249 25.50 -27.77 12.13
N ARG A 250 26.35 -28.47 11.37
CA ARG A 250 26.80 -29.83 11.72
C ARG A 250 27.46 -29.90 13.09
N ARG A 251 28.31 -28.93 13.43
CA ARG A 251 28.95 -28.85 14.77
C ARG A 251 27.93 -28.70 15.91
N HIS A 252 26.76 -28.14 15.62
CA HIS A 252 25.65 -27.97 16.55
C HIS A 252 24.54 -29.03 16.40
N GLY A 253 24.74 -30.06 15.56
CA GLY A 253 23.73 -31.09 15.29
C GLY A 253 22.46 -30.55 14.64
N LYS A 254 22.55 -29.48 13.85
CA LYS A 254 21.42 -28.83 13.17
C LYS A 254 21.38 -29.23 11.70
N LYS A 255 20.16 -29.33 11.15
CA LYS A 255 19.91 -29.57 9.72
C LYS A 255 19.66 -28.27 8.96
N LEU A 256 20.00 -28.26 7.66
CA LEU A 256 19.83 -27.13 6.76
C LEU A 256 18.91 -27.50 5.58
N GLY A 257 17.81 -26.76 5.42
CA GLY A 257 16.91 -26.87 4.27
C GLY A 257 16.99 -25.66 3.36
N MET A 258 16.72 -25.84 2.07
CA MET A 258 16.66 -24.75 1.10
C MET A 258 15.44 -24.87 0.20
N ALA A 259 14.63 -23.81 0.14
CA ALA A 259 13.51 -23.73 -0.77
C ALA A 259 13.94 -23.16 -2.13
N ILE A 260 13.47 -23.80 -3.20
CA ILE A 260 13.72 -23.40 -4.60
C ILE A 260 12.41 -23.07 -5.31
N ASP A 261 12.47 -22.16 -6.29
CA ASP A 261 11.34 -21.83 -7.14
C ASP A 261 11.05 -22.97 -8.14
N PRO A 262 9.83 -23.53 -8.20
CA PRO A 262 9.50 -24.54 -9.21
C PRO A 262 9.56 -24.01 -10.66
N GLN A 263 9.43 -22.70 -10.90
CA GLN A 263 9.42 -22.14 -12.24
C GLN A 263 10.83 -21.94 -12.83
N GLU A 264 11.74 -21.32 -12.07
CA GLU A 264 13.16 -21.24 -12.42
C GLU A 264 14.00 -21.68 -11.21
N THR A 265 14.29 -22.98 -11.13
CA THR A 265 14.92 -23.62 -9.95
C THR A 265 16.30 -23.07 -9.59
N HIS A 266 17.00 -22.45 -10.54
CA HIS A 266 18.31 -21.84 -10.35
C HIS A 266 18.27 -20.38 -9.91
N TYR A 267 17.11 -19.80 -9.56
CA TYR A 267 17.03 -18.42 -9.11
C TYR A 267 16.13 -18.27 -7.86
N PRO A 268 16.29 -17.18 -7.07
CA PRO A 268 15.45 -16.92 -5.91
C PRO A 268 13.97 -16.84 -6.29
N ALA A 269 13.09 -17.30 -5.40
CA ALA A 269 11.65 -17.28 -5.63
C ALA A 269 11.09 -15.85 -5.74
N PRO A 270 10.03 -15.61 -6.53
CA PRO A 270 9.31 -14.35 -6.52
C PRO A 270 8.48 -14.23 -5.24
N TRP A 271 8.11 -13.00 -4.87
CA TRP A 271 7.20 -12.80 -3.73
C TRP A 271 5.75 -13.05 -4.15
N LEU A 272 5.09 -13.98 -3.47
CA LEU A 272 3.73 -14.43 -3.78
C LEU A 272 2.72 -13.28 -3.76
N GLY A 273 1.89 -13.20 -4.81
CA GLY A 273 0.70 -12.33 -4.85
C GLY A 273 0.89 -10.92 -5.39
N LEU A 274 2.12 -10.46 -5.67
CA LEU A 274 2.37 -9.08 -6.11
C LEU A 274 3.20 -8.91 -7.40
N GLY A 275 3.40 -9.98 -8.17
CA GLY A 275 4.05 -9.94 -9.48
C GLY A 275 4.91 -11.19 -9.68
N ARG A 276 4.33 -12.23 -10.30
CA ARG A 276 5.01 -13.53 -10.48
C ARG A 276 6.30 -13.43 -11.30
N ASP A 277 6.48 -12.37 -12.07
CA ASP A 277 7.57 -12.21 -13.02
C ASP A 277 8.80 -11.47 -12.44
N LEU A 278 8.76 -11.00 -11.19
CA LEU A 278 9.90 -10.29 -10.58
C LEU A 278 10.44 -11.00 -9.34
N ARG A 279 11.76 -11.18 -9.32
CA ARG A 279 12.54 -11.69 -8.19
C ARG A 279 13.17 -10.53 -7.43
N PRO A 280 12.63 -10.12 -6.26
CA PRO A 280 13.12 -8.91 -5.59
C PRO A 280 14.50 -9.07 -4.95
N ALA A 281 14.97 -10.31 -4.77
CA ALA A 281 16.38 -10.59 -4.44
C ALA A 281 17.34 -10.32 -5.62
N GLY A 282 16.81 -10.24 -6.86
CA GLY A 282 17.56 -10.17 -8.11
C GLY A 282 17.96 -11.55 -8.64
N ARG A 283 18.54 -11.58 -9.84
CA ARG A 283 19.07 -12.82 -10.44
C ARG A 283 20.41 -13.21 -9.80
N ILE A 284 20.34 -14.19 -8.89
CA ILE A 284 21.47 -14.82 -8.21
C ILE A 284 21.41 -16.32 -8.52
N TYR A 285 22.44 -16.90 -9.14
CA TYR A 285 22.38 -18.30 -9.55
C TYR A 285 22.45 -19.24 -8.33
N MET A 286 21.45 -20.09 -8.16
CA MET A 286 21.31 -21.04 -7.07
C MET A 286 21.72 -22.43 -7.56
N ASP A 287 22.98 -22.81 -7.37
CA ASP A 287 23.54 -24.11 -7.79
C ASP A 287 23.15 -25.23 -6.82
N TRP A 288 21.84 -25.49 -6.73
CA TRP A 288 21.26 -26.43 -5.77
C TRP A 288 21.73 -27.86 -6.03
N GLU A 289 22.03 -28.22 -7.27
CA GLU A 289 22.60 -29.53 -7.60
C GLU A 289 23.98 -29.70 -6.97
N ARG A 290 24.84 -28.67 -7.05
CA ARG A 290 26.13 -28.70 -6.37
C ARG A 290 25.97 -28.77 -4.86
N TRP A 291 24.98 -28.08 -4.28
CA TRP A 291 24.72 -28.15 -2.85
C TRP A 291 24.32 -29.55 -2.41
N VAL A 292 23.54 -30.27 -3.21
CA VAL A 292 23.19 -31.68 -2.97
C VAL A 292 24.44 -32.56 -3.07
N ARG A 293 25.22 -32.45 -4.15
CA ARG A 293 26.43 -33.27 -4.37
C ARG A 293 27.53 -33.06 -3.33
N GLU A 294 27.75 -31.82 -2.90
CA GLU A 294 28.69 -31.49 -1.81
C GLU A 294 28.10 -31.77 -0.42
N GLY A 295 26.82 -32.18 -0.33
CA GLY A 295 26.12 -32.41 0.92
C GLY A 295 26.01 -31.14 1.76
N LEU A 296 25.82 -29.96 1.18
CA LEU A 296 25.68 -28.70 1.92
C LEU A 296 24.27 -28.53 2.54
N VAL A 297 23.27 -29.17 1.93
CA VAL A 297 21.85 -29.13 2.33
C VAL A 297 21.39 -30.53 2.76
N ASP A 298 20.55 -30.59 3.79
CA ASP A 298 19.87 -31.81 4.24
C ASP A 298 18.49 -31.96 3.62
N GLU A 299 17.93 -30.88 3.07
CA GLU A 299 16.62 -30.87 2.41
C GLU A 299 16.56 -29.84 1.28
N ILE A 300 16.06 -30.25 0.11
CA ILE A 300 15.56 -29.34 -0.93
C ILE A 300 14.04 -29.32 -0.88
N MET A 301 13.48 -28.13 -0.68
CA MET A 301 12.05 -27.88 -0.66
C MET A 301 11.62 -27.21 -1.96
N VAL A 302 10.80 -27.87 -2.75
CA VAL A 302 10.18 -27.22 -3.92
C VAL A 302 9.05 -26.32 -3.42
N TYR A 303 9.20 -25.02 -3.66
CA TYR A 303 8.24 -24.01 -3.21
C TYR A 303 6.92 -24.09 -3.99
N CYS A 304 5.92 -23.30 -3.58
CA CYS A 304 4.62 -23.31 -4.25
C CYS A 304 4.60 -22.39 -5.49
N ASN A 305 3.66 -22.63 -6.41
CA ASN A 305 3.38 -21.84 -7.63
C ASN A 305 4.35 -21.99 -8.81
N GLY A 306 4.17 -23.06 -9.59
CA GLY A 306 4.88 -23.31 -10.84
C GLY A 306 4.66 -24.75 -11.30
N PRO A 307 5.45 -25.27 -12.25
CA PRO A 307 5.42 -26.66 -12.68
C PRO A 307 6.02 -27.59 -11.60
N LEU A 308 5.30 -27.73 -10.48
CA LEU A 308 5.75 -28.40 -9.26
C LEU A 308 6.28 -29.82 -9.53
N GLU A 309 5.54 -30.61 -10.30
CA GLU A 309 5.86 -32.01 -10.58
C GLU A 309 7.13 -32.15 -11.45
N ALA A 310 7.35 -31.23 -12.39
CA ALA A 310 8.57 -31.21 -13.20
C ALA A 310 9.80 -30.88 -12.34
N ALA A 311 9.68 -29.87 -11.48
CA ALA A 311 10.74 -29.50 -10.53
C ALA A 311 11.03 -30.64 -9.55
N LEU A 312 9.99 -31.32 -9.02
CA LEU A 312 10.17 -32.48 -8.13
C LEU A 312 10.90 -33.62 -8.80
N ASN A 313 10.57 -33.94 -10.06
CA ASN A 313 11.29 -34.97 -10.82
C ASN A 313 12.77 -34.63 -11.01
N ALA A 314 13.10 -33.37 -11.31
CA ALA A 314 14.48 -32.92 -11.43
C ALA A 314 15.24 -33.04 -10.10
N VAL A 315 14.63 -32.60 -9.00
CA VAL A 315 15.24 -32.70 -7.67
C VAL A 315 15.43 -34.16 -7.25
N LEU A 316 14.44 -35.03 -7.47
CA LEU A 316 14.55 -36.46 -7.16
C LEU A 316 15.62 -37.19 -7.99
N ALA A 317 15.86 -36.75 -9.22
CA ALA A 317 16.94 -37.28 -10.03
C ALA A 317 18.31 -36.94 -9.42
N GLU A 318 18.49 -35.69 -8.99
CA GLU A 318 19.76 -35.21 -8.41
C GLU A 318 20.01 -35.71 -6.98
N THR A 319 18.97 -35.87 -6.15
CA THR A 319 19.12 -36.35 -4.77
C THR A 319 19.26 -37.88 -4.67
N ARG A 320 19.12 -38.61 -5.78
CA ARG A 320 19.21 -40.07 -5.81
C ARG A 320 20.57 -40.54 -5.29
N GLY A 321 20.55 -41.39 -4.26
CA GLY A 321 21.77 -41.93 -3.64
C GLY A 321 22.46 -40.96 -2.67
N THR A 322 21.85 -39.80 -2.40
CA THR A 322 22.31 -38.84 -1.38
C THR A 322 21.44 -38.94 -0.13
N SER A 323 21.87 -38.30 0.97
CA SER A 323 21.06 -38.15 2.19
C SER A 323 20.10 -36.96 2.14
N CYS A 324 20.08 -36.19 1.05
CA CYS A 324 19.25 -34.99 0.94
C CYS A 324 17.77 -35.38 0.79
N ALA A 325 16.95 -34.95 1.74
CA ALA A 325 15.51 -35.12 1.68
C ALA A 325 14.89 -34.18 0.62
N VAL A 326 13.69 -34.54 0.16
CA VAL A 326 12.90 -33.73 -0.78
C VAL A 326 11.55 -33.43 -0.16
N SER A 327 11.14 -32.16 -0.21
CA SER A 327 9.80 -31.75 0.19
C SER A 327 9.15 -30.80 -0.81
N ALA A 328 7.83 -30.63 -0.69
CA ALA A 328 7.03 -29.78 -1.56
C ALA A 328 6.01 -28.99 -0.75
N ILE A 329 5.98 -27.66 -0.91
CA ILE A 329 4.87 -26.84 -0.39
C ILE A 329 3.67 -26.98 -1.32
N ARG A 330 2.61 -27.62 -0.84
CA ARG A 330 1.34 -27.79 -1.56
C ARG A 330 0.19 -27.99 -0.58
N GLY A 331 -1.04 -27.95 -1.10
CA GLY A 331 -2.24 -28.14 -0.27
C GLY A 331 -2.30 -29.48 0.46
N SER A 332 -3.28 -29.59 1.35
CA SER A 332 -3.44 -30.74 2.27
C SER A 332 -3.89 -32.05 1.61
N ALA A 333 -4.34 -32.03 0.35
CA ALA A 333 -4.69 -33.23 -0.39
C ALA A 333 -3.45 -34.12 -0.64
N PRO A 334 -3.57 -35.47 -0.59
CA PRO A 334 -2.52 -36.37 -1.07
C PRO A 334 -2.13 -36.11 -2.53
N PHE A 335 -1.02 -36.71 -2.99
CA PHE A 335 -0.71 -36.72 -4.42
C PHE A 335 -1.79 -37.51 -5.17
N THR A 336 -2.12 -37.09 -6.40
CA THR A 336 -3.05 -37.84 -7.25
C THR A 336 -2.48 -39.24 -7.57
N PRO A 337 -3.31 -40.23 -7.98
CA PRO A 337 -2.82 -41.56 -8.32
C PRO A 337 -1.65 -41.55 -9.32
N GLU A 338 -1.68 -40.65 -10.31
CA GLU A 338 -0.61 -40.45 -11.30
C GLU A 338 0.73 -39.99 -10.68
N HIS A 339 0.65 -39.23 -9.58
CA HIS A 339 1.81 -38.65 -8.89
C HIS A 339 2.17 -39.38 -7.58
N GLN A 340 1.56 -40.54 -7.32
CA GLN A 340 1.79 -41.31 -6.09
C GLN A 340 3.23 -41.84 -5.96
N HIS A 341 3.97 -41.87 -7.07
CA HIS A 341 5.40 -42.18 -7.08
C HIS A 341 6.23 -41.20 -6.25
N PHE A 342 5.78 -39.95 -6.04
CA PHE A 342 6.45 -39.01 -5.13
C PHE A 342 6.34 -39.46 -3.66
N THR A 343 5.18 -39.96 -3.22
CA THR A 343 5.03 -40.57 -1.90
C THR A 343 5.93 -41.79 -1.77
N ALA A 344 5.98 -42.66 -2.79
CA ALA A 344 6.86 -43.84 -2.79
C ALA A 344 8.35 -43.48 -2.75
N ALA A 345 8.73 -42.35 -3.36
CA ALA A 345 10.08 -41.78 -3.29
C ALA A 345 10.37 -41.06 -1.95
N GLY A 346 9.39 -40.99 -1.04
CA GLY A 346 9.55 -40.38 0.28
C GLY A 346 9.49 -38.85 0.29
N VAL A 347 8.95 -38.21 -0.76
CA VAL A 347 8.76 -36.76 -0.81
C VAL A 347 7.84 -36.33 0.32
N ARG A 348 8.33 -35.42 1.18
CA ARG A 348 7.52 -34.84 2.26
C ARG A 348 6.59 -33.77 1.70
N ARG A 349 5.30 -33.92 1.98
CA ARG A 349 4.29 -32.91 1.63
C ARG A 349 4.21 -31.88 2.76
N VAL A 350 4.39 -30.60 2.44
CA VAL A 350 4.35 -29.49 3.40
C VAL A 350 3.10 -28.66 3.16
N MET A 351 2.15 -28.75 4.08
CA MET A 351 0.89 -28.00 4.02
C MET A 351 1.10 -26.57 4.52
N VAL A 352 0.24 -25.62 4.12
CA VAL A 352 0.25 -24.25 4.64
C VAL A 352 -0.80 -24.16 5.74
N GLY A 353 -0.38 -23.88 6.98
CA GLY A 353 -1.20 -23.89 8.19
C GLY A 353 -2.29 -22.80 8.29
N SER A 354 -3.00 -22.50 7.21
CA SER A 354 -4.20 -21.68 7.20
C SER A 354 -5.39 -22.43 7.82
N ALA A 355 -6.33 -21.68 8.38
CA ALA A 355 -7.59 -22.22 8.90
C ALA A 355 -8.31 -22.96 7.77
N ALA A 356 -8.25 -22.44 6.55
CA ALA A 356 -8.78 -23.06 5.34
C ALA A 356 -8.22 -24.47 5.06
N GLU A 357 -6.92 -24.73 5.26
CA GLU A 357 -6.36 -26.06 4.99
C GLU A 357 -6.58 -27.07 6.12
N LEU A 358 -6.61 -26.60 7.37
CA LEU A 358 -7.20 -27.36 8.48
C LEU A 358 -8.72 -27.54 8.29
N GLU A 359 -9.37 -26.72 7.44
CA GLU A 359 -10.78 -26.79 7.04
C GLU A 359 -11.04 -27.78 5.87
N TRP A 360 -10.07 -28.17 5.04
CA TRP A 360 -10.28 -29.11 3.92
C TRP A 360 -10.06 -30.59 4.27
N GLY A 361 -9.37 -30.86 5.39
CA GLY A 361 -9.02 -32.22 5.82
C GLY A 361 -9.94 -32.83 6.86
N TYR A 362 -11.13 -32.25 7.12
CA TYR A 362 -11.89 -32.60 8.31
C TYR A 362 -12.14 -34.11 8.46
N PRO A 363 -12.15 -34.60 9.72
CA PRO A 363 -12.68 -35.92 10.06
C PRO A 363 -14.01 -36.16 9.37
N ALA A 364 -14.33 -37.43 9.15
CA ALA A 364 -15.64 -37.84 8.63
C ALA A 364 -16.78 -37.12 9.35
N GLU A 365 -17.86 -36.86 8.63
CA GLU A 365 -19.05 -36.21 9.18
C GLU A 365 -19.47 -36.85 10.51
N GLN A 366 -19.85 -35.99 11.46
CA GLN A 366 -20.15 -36.38 12.83
C GLN A 366 -21.63 -36.14 13.14
N PRO A 367 -22.28 -37.00 13.94
CA PRO A 367 -23.63 -36.75 14.38
C PRO A 367 -23.70 -35.49 15.25
N ALA A 368 -24.83 -34.77 15.24
CA ALA A 368 -25.01 -33.55 16.03
C ALA A 368 -24.77 -33.77 17.54
N SER A 369 -25.06 -34.96 18.06
CA SER A 369 -24.80 -35.35 19.46
C SER A 369 -23.31 -35.31 19.84
N ALA A 370 -22.40 -35.37 18.87
CA ALA A 370 -20.97 -35.26 19.14
C ALA A 370 -20.57 -33.87 19.66
N LEU A 371 -21.43 -32.85 19.54
CA LEU A 371 -21.18 -31.54 20.15
C LEU A 371 -21.12 -31.60 21.69
N GLU A 372 -21.81 -32.54 22.33
CA GLU A 372 -21.91 -32.61 23.80
C GLU A 372 -20.88 -33.55 24.44
N GLY A 373 -20.46 -34.61 23.72
CA GLY A 373 -19.58 -35.65 24.27
C GLY A 373 -18.44 -36.11 23.35
N GLY A 374 -18.35 -35.58 22.13
CA GLY A 374 -17.24 -35.87 21.22
C GLY A 374 -15.96 -35.17 21.64
N ASP A 375 -14.82 -35.63 21.13
CA ASP A 375 -13.56 -34.89 21.29
C ASP A 375 -13.62 -33.52 20.59
N PHE A 376 -12.61 -32.68 20.81
CA PHE A 376 -12.65 -31.32 20.28
C PHE A 376 -12.73 -31.27 18.73
N LEU A 377 -12.20 -32.29 18.03
CA LEU A 377 -12.25 -32.37 16.57
C LEU A 377 -13.67 -32.71 16.09
N ALA A 378 -14.34 -33.63 16.79
CA ALA A 378 -15.72 -33.97 16.50
C ALA A 378 -16.63 -32.76 16.74
N ARG A 379 -16.43 -32.02 17.84
CA ARG A 379 -17.17 -30.78 18.13
C ARG A 379 -16.93 -29.70 17.07
N LEU A 380 -15.67 -29.47 16.68
CA LEU A 380 -15.31 -28.57 15.58
C LEU A 380 -16.02 -28.97 14.27
N ARG A 381 -16.02 -30.26 13.94
CA ARG A 381 -16.68 -30.78 12.74
C ARG A 381 -18.18 -30.52 12.77
N VAL A 382 -18.84 -30.79 13.90
CA VAL A 382 -20.28 -30.54 14.07
C VAL A 382 -20.62 -29.05 13.89
N LEU A 383 -19.86 -28.15 14.51
CA LEU A 383 -20.06 -26.70 14.36
C LEU A 383 -19.87 -26.24 12.91
N ARG A 384 -18.88 -26.80 12.20
CA ARG A 384 -18.67 -26.49 10.78
C ARG A 384 -19.78 -27.03 9.89
N GLN A 385 -20.26 -28.25 10.15
CA GLN A 385 -21.42 -28.81 9.43
C GLN A 385 -22.65 -27.91 9.57
N ALA A 386 -22.85 -27.26 10.72
CA ALA A 386 -23.94 -26.31 10.90
C ALA A 386 -23.73 -25.06 10.04
N GLU A 387 -22.51 -24.54 9.98
CA GLU A 387 -22.15 -23.41 9.11
C GLU A 387 -22.36 -23.73 7.61
N GLU A 388 -22.02 -24.96 7.20
CA GLU A 388 -22.24 -25.50 5.85
C GLU A 388 -23.70 -25.89 5.56
N LYS A 389 -24.59 -25.77 6.56
CA LYS A 389 -26.00 -26.19 6.50
C LYS A 389 -26.19 -27.68 6.21
N LYS A 390 -25.21 -28.51 6.57
CA LYS A 390 -25.27 -29.99 6.49
C LYS A 390 -25.88 -30.64 7.72
N THR A 391 -25.91 -29.93 8.84
CA THR A 391 -26.62 -30.36 10.05
C THR A 391 -27.29 -29.16 10.70
N THR A 392 -28.34 -29.41 11.49
CA THR A 392 -29.07 -28.37 12.23
C THR A 392 -28.76 -28.53 13.71
N ILE A 393 -28.30 -27.45 14.33
CA ILE A 393 -27.98 -27.39 15.76
C ILE A 393 -28.82 -26.29 16.38
N PRO A 394 -29.53 -26.54 17.49
CA PRO A 394 -30.21 -25.50 18.25
C PRO A 394 -29.26 -24.33 18.61
N ALA A 395 -29.76 -23.10 18.50
CA ALA A 395 -28.97 -21.91 18.85
C ALA A 395 -28.43 -21.97 20.29
N THR A 396 -29.17 -22.58 21.22
CA THR A 396 -28.74 -22.80 22.61
C THR A 396 -27.47 -23.65 22.72
N GLN A 397 -27.33 -24.69 21.89
CA GLN A 397 -26.12 -25.53 21.85
C GLN A 397 -24.94 -24.79 21.20
N LEU A 398 -25.19 -23.99 20.16
CA LEU A 398 -24.15 -23.11 19.57
C LEU A 398 -23.65 -22.09 20.59
N VAL A 399 -24.56 -21.47 21.34
CA VAL A 399 -24.24 -20.54 22.44
C VAL A 399 -23.44 -21.25 23.53
N ALA A 400 -23.81 -22.46 23.93
CA ALA A 400 -23.03 -23.23 24.91
C ALA A 400 -21.59 -23.49 24.42
N ALA A 401 -21.40 -23.83 23.14
CA ALA A 401 -20.09 -24.09 22.55
C ALA A 401 -19.17 -22.85 22.52
N THR A 402 -19.69 -21.64 22.66
CA THR A 402 -18.87 -20.42 22.83
C THR A 402 -18.08 -20.39 24.14
N ARG A 403 -18.35 -21.32 25.07
CA ARG A 403 -17.67 -21.45 26.36
C ARG A 403 -16.88 -22.76 26.48
N ASP A 404 -16.64 -23.44 25.37
CA ASP A 404 -15.87 -24.69 25.34
C ASP A 404 -14.46 -24.51 25.90
N ALA A 405 -13.90 -25.53 26.55
CA ALA A 405 -12.53 -25.50 27.06
C ALA A 405 -11.49 -25.32 25.94
N ASN A 406 -11.77 -25.84 24.74
CA ASN A 406 -10.88 -25.75 23.59
C ASN A 406 -11.11 -24.43 22.82
N VAL A 407 -10.05 -23.65 22.66
CA VAL A 407 -10.08 -22.34 21.99
C VAL A 407 -10.54 -22.41 20.53
N LEU A 408 -10.20 -23.47 19.79
CA LEU A 408 -10.64 -23.62 18.41
C LEU A 408 -12.15 -23.86 18.33
N VAL A 409 -12.71 -24.65 19.27
CA VAL A 409 -14.16 -24.88 19.36
C VAL A 409 -14.90 -23.58 19.66
N ARG A 410 -14.42 -22.79 20.64
CA ARG A 410 -15.01 -21.47 20.95
C ARG A 410 -15.02 -20.56 19.71
N ARG A 411 -13.89 -20.47 19.00
CA ARG A 411 -13.77 -19.67 17.78
C ARG A 411 -14.74 -20.12 16.69
N GLN A 412 -14.83 -21.42 16.44
CA GLN A 412 -15.72 -21.97 15.42
C GLN A 412 -17.20 -21.81 15.79
N ALA A 413 -17.54 -21.89 17.09
CA ALA A 413 -18.90 -21.63 17.57
C ALA A 413 -19.35 -20.19 17.26
N ILE A 414 -18.47 -19.21 17.50
CA ILE A 414 -18.74 -17.80 17.15
C ILE A 414 -18.92 -17.61 15.64
N ARG A 415 -18.09 -18.25 14.80
CA ARG A 415 -18.26 -18.23 13.34
C ARG A 415 -19.58 -18.86 12.89
N ALA A 416 -19.97 -19.98 13.49
CA ALA A 416 -21.25 -20.61 13.20
C ALA A 416 -22.43 -19.68 13.58
N LEU A 417 -22.36 -19.01 14.74
CA LEU A 417 -23.34 -18.01 15.16
C LEU A 417 -23.38 -16.79 14.22
N GLU A 418 -22.23 -16.31 13.74
CA GLU A 418 -22.16 -15.25 12.72
C GLU A 418 -22.85 -15.68 11.41
N SER A 419 -22.54 -16.88 10.92
CA SER A 419 -23.08 -17.39 9.66
C SER A 419 -24.60 -17.55 9.72
N LEU A 420 -25.09 -18.20 10.77
CA LEU A 420 -26.50 -18.53 10.96
C LEU A 420 -27.34 -17.35 11.48
N ALA A 421 -26.70 -16.40 12.16
CA ALA A 421 -27.29 -15.18 12.70
C ALA A 421 -28.64 -15.37 13.46
N PRO A 422 -28.76 -16.30 14.42
CA PRO A 422 -29.98 -16.39 15.24
C PRO A 422 -30.09 -15.16 16.15
N SER A 423 -31.31 -14.68 16.40
CA SER A 423 -31.54 -13.45 17.17
C SER A 423 -31.02 -13.53 18.61
N GLU A 424 -30.93 -14.73 19.19
CA GLU A 424 -30.44 -14.96 20.55
C GLU A 424 -28.90 -15.00 20.65
N ALA A 425 -28.16 -14.92 19.54
CA ALA A 425 -26.70 -15.02 19.55
C ALA A 425 -25.99 -13.79 20.13
N LEU A 426 -26.61 -12.62 20.06
CA LEU A 426 -25.95 -11.34 20.33
C LEU A 426 -25.33 -11.27 21.74
N PRO A 427 -26.02 -11.64 22.85
CA PRO A 427 -25.41 -11.61 24.17
C PRO A 427 -24.20 -12.54 24.32
N ALA A 428 -24.21 -13.70 23.63
CA ALA A 428 -23.10 -14.64 23.67
C ALA A 428 -21.87 -14.10 22.92
N ILE A 429 -22.08 -13.48 21.76
CA ILE A 429 -21.02 -12.84 20.97
C ILE A 429 -20.45 -11.62 21.71
N GLU A 430 -21.30 -10.79 22.32
CA GLU A 430 -20.85 -9.65 23.14
C GLU A 430 -20.03 -10.12 24.35
N ALA A 431 -20.43 -11.21 25.01
CA ALA A 431 -19.67 -11.79 26.11
C ALA A 431 -18.29 -12.30 25.66
N ALA A 432 -18.20 -12.86 24.45
CA ALA A 432 -16.96 -13.37 23.87
C ALA A 432 -15.92 -12.27 23.54
N LEU A 433 -16.31 -10.99 23.52
CA LEU A 433 -15.35 -9.88 23.50
C LEU A 433 -14.46 -9.83 24.76
N GLY A 434 -14.88 -10.49 25.84
CA GLY A 434 -14.12 -10.64 27.08
C GLY A 434 -13.38 -11.97 27.24
N ASP A 435 -13.30 -12.81 26.21
CA ASP A 435 -12.60 -14.10 26.28
C ASP A 435 -11.09 -13.92 26.56
N SER A 436 -10.47 -14.86 27.27
CA SER A 436 -9.03 -14.83 27.56
C SER A 436 -8.19 -14.89 26.29
N GLU A 437 -8.69 -15.56 25.25
CA GLU A 437 -7.99 -15.79 24.00
C GLU A 437 -8.27 -14.67 23.00
N VAL A 438 -7.23 -13.94 22.59
CA VAL A 438 -7.34 -12.84 21.61
C VAL A 438 -7.99 -13.29 20.32
N GLY A 439 -7.73 -14.53 19.91
CA GLY A 439 -8.35 -15.13 18.74
C GLY A 439 -9.88 -15.26 18.82
N VAL A 440 -10.43 -15.55 20.00
CA VAL A 440 -11.88 -15.60 20.24
C VAL A 440 -12.46 -14.20 20.24
N ARG A 441 -11.80 -13.25 20.92
CA ARG A 441 -12.22 -11.85 20.93
C ARG A 441 -12.31 -11.26 19.52
N CYS A 442 -11.35 -11.57 18.66
CA CYS A 442 -11.34 -11.06 17.28
C CYS A 442 -12.51 -11.59 16.44
N VAL A 443 -12.79 -12.89 16.49
CA VAL A 443 -13.96 -13.45 15.75
C VAL A 443 -15.28 -12.94 16.33
N ALA A 444 -15.34 -12.67 17.64
CA ALA A 444 -16.50 -12.04 18.25
C ALA A 444 -16.69 -10.60 17.74
N ALA A 445 -15.64 -9.80 17.68
CA ALA A 445 -15.69 -8.46 17.10
C ALA A 445 -16.14 -8.50 15.63
N ALA A 446 -15.62 -9.43 14.82
CA ALA A 446 -16.02 -9.58 13.43
C ALA A 446 -17.50 -9.97 13.29
N ALA A 447 -17.99 -10.93 14.08
CA ALA A 447 -19.38 -11.36 14.06
C ALA A 447 -20.37 -10.21 14.38
N LEU A 448 -19.98 -9.27 15.24
CA LEU A 448 -20.79 -8.09 15.55
C LEU A 448 -20.98 -7.14 14.36
N ALA A 449 -20.11 -7.14 13.35
CA ALA A 449 -20.32 -6.33 12.14
C ALA A 449 -21.60 -6.77 11.40
N LYS A 450 -21.87 -8.08 11.39
CA LYS A 450 -23.01 -8.69 10.71
C LYS A 450 -24.29 -8.65 11.54
N LEU A 451 -24.22 -8.98 12.84
CA LEU A 451 -25.41 -9.00 13.71
C LEU A 451 -25.81 -7.62 14.23
N ASN A 452 -24.83 -6.71 14.39
CA ASN A 452 -24.98 -5.27 14.63
C ASN A 452 -26.13 -4.82 15.56
N GLY A 453 -26.23 -5.39 16.76
CA GLY A 453 -27.18 -4.94 17.77
C GLY A 453 -26.92 -3.52 18.31
N PRO A 454 -27.90 -2.87 18.98
CA PRO A 454 -27.80 -1.48 19.44
C PRO A 454 -26.64 -1.23 20.43
N THR A 455 -26.21 -2.25 21.16
CA THR A 455 -25.11 -2.21 22.14
C THR A 455 -23.74 -2.50 21.52
N THR A 456 -23.65 -2.79 20.22
CA THR A 456 -22.41 -3.19 19.54
C THR A 456 -21.27 -2.19 19.74
N VAL A 457 -21.51 -0.91 19.47
CA VAL A 457 -20.45 0.12 19.58
C VAL A 457 -20.00 0.32 21.04
N PRO A 458 -20.89 0.52 22.03
CA PRO A 458 -20.49 0.58 23.42
C PRO A 458 -19.67 -0.63 23.89
N ARG A 459 -20.05 -1.85 23.49
CA ARG A 459 -19.34 -3.08 23.86
C ARG A 459 -17.96 -3.19 23.22
N LEU A 460 -17.81 -2.80 21.95
CA LEU A 460 -16.52 -2.74 21.30
C LEU A 460 -15.61 -1.71 21.96
N PHE A 461 -16.13 -0.53 22.32
CA PHE A 461 -15.36 0.47 23.06
C PHE A 461 -14.95 -0.04 24.44
N GLU A 462 -15.85 -0.67 25.19
CA GLU A 462 -15.52 -1.32 26.47
C GLU A 462 -14.39 -2.34 26.31
N ALA A 463 -14.46 -3.19 25.29
CA ALA A 463 -13.42 -4.19 25.02
C ALA A 463 -12.08 -3.58 24.61
N LEU A 464 -12.09 -2.50 23.81
CA LEU A 464 -10.87 -1.74 23.45
C LEU A 464 -10.17 -1.14 24.67
N ARG A 465 -10.91 -0.64 25.67
CA ARG A 465 -10.31 -0.07 26.91
C ARG A 465 -9.64 -1.11 27.80
N ARG A 466 -9.99 -2.40 27.66
CA ARG A 466 -9.39 -3.48 28.46
C ARG A 466 -7.99 -3.89 28.01
N GLY A 467 -7.47 -3.26 26.95
CA GLY A 467 -6.13 -3.50 26.41
C GLY A 467 -6.00 -4.79 25.59
N PRO A 468 -6.63 -4.89 24.42
CA PRO A 468 -6.56 -6.08 23.60
C PRO A 468 -5.46 -5.92 22.53
N GLY A 469 -4.47 -6.83 22.47
CA GLY A 469 -3.33 -6.72 21.55
C GLY A 469 -3.67 -6.43 20.08
N PHE A 470 -2.68 -5.94 19.32
CA PHE A 470 -2.75 -5.47 17.92
C PHE A 470 -3.84 -6.13 17.04
N GLN A 471 -3.90 -7.46 17.06
CA GLN A 471 -4.85 -8.24 16.25
C GLN A 471 -6.32 -7.91 16.54
N PHE A 472 -6.69 -7.70 17.81
CA PHE A 472 -8.06 -7.34 18.18
C PHE A 472 -8.37 -5.88 17.88
N GLU A 473 -7.41 -4.96 18.11
CA GLU A 473 -7.60 -3.56 17.72
C GLU A 473 -7.94 -3.46 16.22
N GLN A 474 -7.24 -4.22 15.38
CA GLN A 474 -7.56 -4.36 13.96
C GLN A 474 -8.95 -4.93 13.71
N ALA A 475 -9.33 -6.02 14.39
CA ALA A 475 -10.64 -6.63 14.23
C ALA A 475 -11.76 -5.64 14.62
N ALA A 476 -11.65 -5.00 15.79
CA ALA A 476 -12.61 -4.02 16.28
C ALA A 476 -12.68 -2.77 15.39
N GLY A 477 -11.54 -2.23 14.97
CA GLY A 477 -11.47 -1.09 14.05
C GLY A 477 -12.11 -1.41 12.69
N ASN A 478 -11.87 -2.60 12.14
CA ASN A 478 -12.51 -3.06 10.91
C ASN A 478 -14.02 -3.28 11.09
N THR A 479 -14.46 -3.81 12.24
CA THR A 479 -15.88 -3.91 12.58
C THR A 479 -16.54 -2.54 12.60
N LEU A 480 -15.97 -1.58 13.34
CA LEU A 480 -16.48 -0.19 13.40
C LEU A 480 -16.56 0.45 12.00
N ALA A 481 -15.58 0.17 11.14
CA ALA A 481 -15.53 0.65 9.76
C ALA A 481 -16.69 0.12 8.89
N ASN A 482 -17.11 -1.12 9.14
CA ASN A 482 -18.10 -1.85 8.36
C ASN A 482 -19.53 -1.74 8.90
N LEU A 483 -19.72 -1.29 10.14
CA LEU A 483 -21.05 -1.10 10.73
C LEU A 483 -21.94 -0.16 9.88
N PRO A 484 -23.26 -0.38 9.83
CA PRO A 484 -24.19 0.48 9.09
C PRO A 484 -24.11 1.97 9.47
N LEU A 485 -24.58 2.85 8.57
CA LEU A 485 -24.63 4.30 8.82
C LEU A 485 -25.50 4.69 10.02
N ALA A 486 -26.46 3.85 10.43
CA ALA A 486 -27.25 4.03 11.64
C ALA A 486 -26.40 4.17 12.92
N PHE A 487 -25.18 3.58 12.94
CA PHE A 487 -24.26 3.65 14.07
C PHE A 487 -23.36 4.89 14.07
N THR A 488 -23.52 5.82 13.12
CA THR A 488 -22.64 7.01 13.01
C THR A 488 -22.56 7.78 14.32
N ALA A 489 -23.71 8.07 14.97
CA ALA A 489 -23.73 8.85 16.20
C ALA A 489 -22.93 8.17 17.34
N ASP A 490 -23.04 6.85 17.48
CA ASP A 490 -22.31 6.11 18.51
C ASP A 490 -20.81 6.00 18.19
N ILE A 491 -20.45 5.77 16.93
CA ILE A 491 -19.03 5.72 16.51
C ILE A 491 -18.36 7.07 16.75
N LEU A 492 -19.03 8.19 16.48
CA LEU A 492 -18.46 9.54 16.66
C LEU A 492 -18.15 9.87 18.13
N LYS A 493 -18.82 9.23 19.11
CA LYS A 493 -18.47 9.37 20.53
C LYS A 493 -17.02 8.95 20.80
N GLY A 494 -16.52 7.95 20.06
CA GLY A 494 -15.16 7.44 20.19
C GLY A 494 -14.07 8.46 19.83
N CYS A 495 -14.38 9.51 19.04
CA CYS A 495 -13.42 10.55 18.67
C CYS A 495 -12.93 11.37 19.88
N ARG A 496 -13.74 11.42 20.95
CA ARG A 496 -13.47 12.18 22.18
C ARG A 496 -13.38 11.29 23.42
N ASP A 497 -13.23 9.98 23.24
CA ASP A 497 -13.11 9.04 24.35
C ASP A 497 -11.88 9.36 25.21
N ALA A 498 -11.93 9.10 26.51
CA ALA A 498 -10.79 9.28 27.40
C ALA A 498 -9.64 8.31 27.06
N ASP A 499 -9.99 7.12 26.58
CA ASP A 499 -9.04 6.08 26.20
C ASP A 499 -8.46 6.32 24.79
N VAL A 500 -7.13 6.32 24.69
CA VAL A 500 -6.44 6.59 23.42
C VAL A 500 -6.64 5.49 22.39
N THR A 501 -6.77 4.22 22.80
CA THR A 501 -7.01 3.10 21.89
C THR A 501 -8.39 3.22 21.25
N VAL A 502 -9.41 3.63 22.01
CA VAL A 502 -10.73 3.94 21.45
C VAL A 502 -10.65 5.08 20.44
N ARG A 503 -9.94 6.18 20.76
CA ARG A 503 -9.76 7.29 19.81
C ARG A 503 -9.03 6.83 18.53
N ARG A 504 -7.95 6.06 18.67
CA ARG A 504 -7.15 5.54 17.54
C ARG A 504 -7.99 4.66 16.63
N MET A 505 -8.70 3.68 17.19
CA MET A 505 -9.52 2.75 16.40
C MET A 505 -10.75 3.43 15.80
N THR A 506 -11.28 4.47 16.43
CA THR A 506 -12.34 5.29 15.84
C THR A 506 -11.83 6.08 14.64
N ALA A 507 -10.69 6.77 14.76
CA ALA A 507 -10.09 7.49 13.64
C ALA A 507 -9.69 6.52 12.49
N TYR A 508 -9.12 5.35 12.82
CA TYR A 508 -8.84 4.28 11.86
C TYR A 508 -10.11 3.86 11.10
N ALA A 509 -11.19 3.56 11.83
CA ALA A 509 -12.46 3.13 11.26
C ALA A 509 -13.07 4.18 10.33
N LEU A 510 -13.05 5.46 10.74
CA LEU A 510 -13.54 6.58 9.92
C LEU A 510 -12.68 6.80 8.67
N SER A 511 -11.39 6.47 8.71
CA SER A 511 -10.49 6.58 7.56
C SER A 511 -10.68 5.46 6.52
N ARG A 512 -11.09 4.26 6.94
CA ARG A 512 -11.13 3.05 6.10
C ARG A 512 -12.54 2.57 5.75
N GLY A 513 -13.54 2.94 6.57
CA GLY A 513 -14.91 2.43 6.48
C GLY A 513 -15.83 3.19 5.54
N GLN A 514 -17.14 3.09 5.76
CA GLN A 514 -18.13 3.87 5.01
C GLN A 514 -17.91 5.39 5.20
N ARG A 515 -18.18 6.18 4.16
CA ARG A 515 -18.07 7.65 4.24
C ARG A 515 -19.17 8.19 5.17
N ARG A 516 -18.77 8.82 6.27
CA ARG A 516 -19.65 9.49 7.26
C ARG A 516 -19.34 10.98 7.24
N ASP A 517 -20.14 11.78 6.56
CA ASP A 517 -19.86 13.20 6.37
C ASP A 517 -19.88 13.98 7.69
N GLU A 518 -20.69 13.53 8.66
CA GLU A 518 -20.80 14.07 10.02
C GLU A 518 -19.51 13.91 10.84
N ALA A 519 -18.57 13.08 10.36
CA ALA A 519 -17.27 12.89 10.96
C ALA A 519 -16.33 14.08 10.75
N ALA A 520 -16.56 14.94 9.74
CA ALA A 520 -15.65 16.05 9.42
C ALA A 520 -15.28 16.92 10.63
N PRO A 521 -16.23 17.50 11.40
CA PRO A 521 -15.88 18.32 12.57
C PRO A 521 -15.17 17.54 13.69
N HIS A 522 -15.49 16.26 13.84
CA HIS A 522 -14.88 15.38 14.84
C HIS A 522 -13.43 15.05 14.49
N LEU A 523 -13.17 14.78 13.20
CA LEU A 523 -11.83 14.49 12.69
C LEU A 523 -10.96 15.76 12.65
N ILE A 524 -11.53 16.93 12.33
CA ILE A 524 -10.84 18.22 12.44
C ILE A 524 -10.38 18.43 13.89
N GLN A 525 -11.26 18.25 14.87
CA GLN A 525 -10.88 18.36 16.28
C GLN A 525 -9.83 17.32 16.69
N ALA A 526 -9.91 16.10 16.16
CA ALA A 526 -8.94 15.05 16.45
C ALA A 526 -7.53 15.39 15.93
N MET A 527 -7.41 16.24 14.89
CA MET A 527 -6.13 16.76 14.42
C MET A 527 -5.44 17.65 15.46
N ASP A 528 -6.16 18.30 16.37
CA ASP A 528 -5.56 19.10 17.44
C ASP A 528 -5.21 18.25 18.69
N GLY A 529 -5.43 16.94 18.62
CA GLY A 529 -5.21 16.01 19.74
C GLY A 529 -3.74 15.68 20.00
N PRO A 530 -3.39 15.22 21.23
CA PRO A 530 -2.01 14.96 21.62
C PRO A 530 -1.40 13.73 20.94
N ASP A 531 -2.21 12.72 20.58
CA ASP A 531 -1.73 11.45 20.04
C ASP A 531 -1.51 11.51 18.52
N PRO A 532 -0.27 11.30 18.03
CA PRO A 532 0.03 11.45 16.61
C PRO A 532 -0.56 10.32 15.74
N CYS A 533 -0.84 9.13 16.30
CA CYS A 533 -1.51 8.06 15.57
C CYS A 533 -2.99 8.43 15.31
N VAL A 534 -3.67 9.03 16.29
CA VAL A 534 -5.02 9.60 16.09
C VAL A 534 -5.00 10.67 14.99
N ARG A 535 -4.06 11.62 15.04
CA ARG A 535 -3.93 12.67 14.00
C ARG A 535 -3.66 12.07 12.62
N PHE A 536 -2.79 11.07 12.53
CA PHE A 536 -2.50 10.37 11.28
C PHE A 536 -3.75 9.75 10.65
N TRP A 537 -4.53 9.00 11.44
CA TRP A 537 -5.75 8.40 10.92
C TRP A 537 -6.84 9.43 10.64
N ALA A 538 -6.94 10.48 11.46
CA ALA A 538 -7.85 11.60 11.24
C ALA A 538 -7.57 12.31 9.91
N ALA A 539 -6.31 12.66 9.61
CA ALA A 539 -5.90 13.20 8.31
C ALA A 539 -6.32 12.28 7.15
N GLY A 540 -6.22 10.96 7.37
CA GLY A 540 -6.68 9.98 6.40
C GLY A 540 -8.19 9.95 6.17
N GLY A 541 -8.99 10.09 7.22
CA GLY A 541 -10.44 10.24 7.10
C GLY A 541 -10.83 11.56 6.44
N LEU A 542 -10.16 12.65 6.81
CA LEU A 542 -10.35 13.98 6.23
C LEU A 542 -10.09 14.00 4.72
N SER A 543 -9.07 13.26 4.23
CA SER A 543 -8.82 13.13 2.79
C SER A 543 -10.04 12.62 2.00
N ARG A 544 -10.85 11.74 2.59
CA ARG A 544 -12.08 11.22 1.95
C ARG A 544 -13.25 12.20 2.04
N LEU A 545 -13.09 13.25 2.85
CA LEU A 545 -14.03 14.35 3.08
C LEU A 545 -13.46 15.69 2.57
N SER A 546 -12.54 15.63 1.60
CA SER A 546 -11.70 16.76 1.12
C SER A 546 -12.44 18.07 0.80
N PHE A 547 -13.72 18.01 0.42
CA PHE A 547 -14.52 19.20 0.05
C PHE A 547 -15.48 19.66 1.15
N ARG A 548 -15.41 19.09 2.35
CA ARG A 548 -16.23 19.52 3.48
C ARG A 548 -15.66 20.81 4.10
N PRO A 549 -16.51 21.71 4.61
CA PRO A 549 -16.05 22.96 5.21
C PRO A 549 -14.97 22.74 6.29
N GLY A 550 -13.91 23.54 6.23
CA GLY A 550 -12.79 23.50 7.18
C GLY A 550 -11.79 22.37 6.98
N VAL A 551 -12.09 21.37 6.15
CA VAL A 551 -11.16 20.25 5.89
C VAL A 551 -9.90 20.71 5.16
N PRO A 552 -9.97 21.46 4.04
CA PRO A 552 -8.77 21.95 3.35
C PRO A 552 -7.90 22.82 4.27
N GLU A 553 -8.50 23.71 5.05
CA GLU A 553 -7.80 24.62 5.97
C GLU A 553 -7.12 23.84 7.11
N CYS A 554 -7.81 22.86 7.69
CA CYS A 554 -7.26 21.99 8.74
C CYS A 554 -6.04 21.21 8.22
N LEU A 555 -6.15 20.58 7.05
CA LEU A 555 -5.05 19.84 6.45
C LEU A 555 -3.87 20.77 6.10
N LEU A 556 -4.13 21.99 5.58
CA LEU A 556 -3.06 22.95 5.29
C LEU A 556 -2.31 23.37 6.56
N ALA A 557 -3.02 23.61 7.66
CA ALA A 557 -2.40 23.97 8.94
C ALA A 557 -1.50 22.84 9.48
N HIS A 558 -1.89 21.59 9.30
CA HIS A 558 -1.18 20.41 9.82
C HIS A 558 -0.04 19.91 8.93
N LEU A 559 0.31 20.62 7.84
CA LEU A 559 1.59 20.39 7.15
C LEU A 559 2.80 20.70 8.05
N ALA A 560 2.60 21.54 9.07
CA ALA A 560 3.60 21.87 10.07
C ALA A 560 3.52 20.98 11.34
N ASP A 561 2.79 19.85 11.30
CA ASP A 561 2.67 18.96 12.48
C ASP A 561 4.06 18.54 13.00
N PRO A 562 4.30 18.52 14.31
CA PRO A 562 5.60 18.12 14.86
C PRO A 562 5.98 16.68 14.48
N HIS A 563 5.01 15.79 14.28
CA HIS A 563 5.26 14.38 13.96
C HIS A 563 5.39 14.15 12.45
N PRO A 564 6.52 13.60 11.95
CA PRO A 564 6.78 13.43 10.52
C PRO A 564 5.74 12.56 9.80
N SER A 565 5.28 11.47 10.43
CA SER A 565 4.23 10.61 9.85
C SER A 565 2.92 11.35 9.64
N VAL A 566 2.56 12.26 10.54
CA VAL A 566 1.34 13.08 10.40
C VAL A 566 1.52 14.06 9.24
N ARG A 567 2.65 14.78 9.18
CA ARG A 567 2.96 15.67 8.03
C ARG A 567 2.84 14.95 6.69
N ASN A 568 3.41 13.75 6.59
CA ASN A 568 3.37 12.95 5.36
C ASN A 568 1.96 12.51 4.99
N ARG A 569 1.19 12.08 6.00
CA ARG A 569 -0.20 11.69 5.77
C ARG A 569 -1.06 12.87 5.36
N VAL A 570 -0.82 14.03 5.95
CA VAL A 570 -1.47 15.31 5.62
C VAL A 570 -1.11 15.76 4.21
N ALA A 571 0.17 15.71 3.82
CA ALA A 571 0.62 16.04 2.47
C ALA A 571 -0.12 15.22 1.40
N LEU A 572 -0.22 13.90 1.61
CA LEU A 572 -1.01 13.04 0.73
C LEU A 572 -2.51 13.33 0.82
N ALA A 573 -3.03 13.61 2.03
CA ALA A 573 -4.45 13.88 2.25
C ALA A 573 -4.94 15.16 1.57
N LEU A 574 -4.05 16.14 1.36
CA LEU A 574 -4.32 17.41 0.67
C LEU A 574 -4.49 17.26 -0.85
N THR A 575 -3.94 16.20 -1.42
CA THR A 575 -3.91 16.02 -2.88
C THR A 575 -5.31 16.11 -3.53
N PRO A 576 -6.35 15.41 -3.03
CA PRO A 576 -7.69 15.50 -3.63
C PRO A 576 -8.36 16.87 -3.44
N CYS A 577 -7.93 17.68 -2.46
CA CYS A 577 -8.45 19.04 -2.26
C CYS A 577 -7.94 20.01 -3.33
N PHE A 578 -6.75 19.75 -3.92
CA PHE A 578 -5.98 20.77 -4.62
C PHE A 578 -5.43 20.36 -5.99
N GLN A 579 -5.69 19.14 -6.43
CA GLN A 579 -5.26 18.64 -7.75
C GLN A 579 -5.67 19.60 -8.88
N SER A 580 -4.72 19.89 -9.77
CA SER A 580 -4.92 20.75 -10.95
C SER A 580 -4.11 20.23 -12.12
N HIS A 581 -4.69 20.24 -13.32
CA HIS A 581 -3.95 19.99 -14.57
C HIS A 581 -3.46 21.30 -15.22
N SER A 582 -3.82 22.45 -14.64
CA SER A 582 -3.50 23.76 -15.16
C SER A 582 -2.26 24.35 -14.49
N ARG A 583 -1.50 25.16 -15.26
CA ARG A 583 -0.45 26.03 -14.69
C ARG A 583 -1.04 27.20 -13.91
N TRP A 584 -2.34 27.46 -14.03
CA TRP A 584 -3.07 28.47 -13.28
C TRP A 584 -3.75 27.78 -12.09
N VAL A 585 -3.48 28.28 -10.87
CA VAL A 585 -3.97 27.71 -9.61
C VAL A 585 -4.62 28.81 -8.79
N SER A 586 -5.65 28.46 -8.00
CA SER A 586 -6.28 29.38 -7.05
C SER A 586 -5.31 29.80 -5.94
N ALA A 587 -5.61 30.89 -5.22
CA ALA A 587 -4.81 31.32 -4.06
C ALA A 587 -4.66 30.21 -3.00
N ARG A 588 -5.71 29.41 -2.78
CA ARG A 588 -5.69 28.28 -1.84
C ARG A 588 -4.75 27.18 -2.32
N GLN A 589 -4.76 26.85 -3.61
CA GLN A 589 -3.83 25.89 -4.22
C GLN A 589 -2.39 26.39 -4.24
N LEU A 590 -2.17 27.70 -4.46
CA LEU A 590 -0.84 28.31 -4.37
C LEU A 590 -0.26 28.19 -2.95
N ARG A 591 -1.05 28.48 -1.92
CA ARG A 591 -0.65 28.26 -0.52
C ARG A 591 -0.31 26.81 -0.23
N ALA A 592 -1.08 25.86 -0.77
CA ALA A 592 -0.80 24.43 -0.64
C ALA A 592 0.55 24.06 -1.28
N LEU A 593 0.80 24.56 -2.50
CA LEU A 593 2.05 24.37 -3.23
C LEU A 593 3.25 24.94 -2.46
N GLU A 594 3.15 26.18 -1.99
CA GLU A 594 4.20 26.84 -1.21
C GLU A 594 4.51 26.09 0.09
N ALA A 595 3.47 25.67 0.82
CA ALA A 595 3.63 24.91 2.06
C ALA A 595 4.28 23.55 1.83
N LEU A 596 3.86 22.80 0.80
CA LEU A 596 4.48 21.53 0.43
C LEU A 596 5.92 21.70 -0.05
N ALA A 597 6.21 22.74 -0.83
CA ALA A 597 7.57 23.06 -1.26
C ALA A 597 8.47 23.42 -0.07
N ALA A 598 7.95 24.17 0.90
CA ALA A 598 8.65 24.47 2.15
C ALA A 598 8.90 23.21 2.99
N CYS A 599 7.94 22.28 3.07
CA CYS A 599 8.16 20.99 3.72
C CYS A 599 9.26 20.19 3.01
N PHE A 600 9.29 20.20 1.67
CA PHE A 600 10.29 19.47 0.89
C PHE A 600 11.68 20.11 1.00
N SER A 601 11.79 21.44 1.05
CA SER A 601 13.08 22.15 1.14
C SER A 601 13.79 21.97 2.47
N GLN A 602 13.06 21.60 3.53
CA GLN A 602 13.60 21.26 4.84
C GLN A 602 14.18 19.84 4.90
N LEU A 603 14.00 19.03 3.85
CA LEU A 603 14.57 17.70 3.76
C LEU A 603 16.03 17.78 3.31
N GLY A 604 16.87 16.88 3.82
CA GLY A 604 18.27 16.78 3.39
C GLY A 604 19.27 16.70 4.53
N ASP A 605 18.87 16.98 5.76
CA ASP A 605 19.80 17.13 6.89
C ASP A 605 19.75 16.00 7.94
N ALA A 606 18.87 14.99 7.82
CA ALA A 606 18.73 13.95 8.85
C ALA A 606 18.19 12.59 8.37
N ASP A 607 18.43 11.51 9.13
CA ASP A 607 17.86 10.16 8.90
C ASP A 607 16.32 10.10 8.79
N ALA A 608 15.64 11.18 9.20
CA ALA A 608 14.20 11.36 9.08
C ALA A 608 13.69 11.75 7.67
N ASP A 609 14.56 11.94 6.65
CA ASP A 609 14.14 12.39 5.31
C ASP A 609 13.33 11.36 4.49
N TRP A 610 12.86 10.26 5.08
CA TRP A 610 11.97 9.30 4.40
C TRP A 610 10.62 9.92 3.97
N SER A 611 10.29 11.10 4.47
CA SER A 611 9.18 11.96 4.05
C SER A 611 9.32 12.52 2.63
N PHE A 612 10.50 12.46 2.01
CA PHE A 612 10.73 12.98 0.65
C PHE A 612 9.70 12.45 -0.34
N ARG A 613 9.35 11.17 -0.23
CA ARG A 613 8.50 10.51 -1.20
C ARG A 613 7.02 10.90 -1.02
N PRO A 614 6.39 10.81 0.18
CA PRO A 614 5.03 11.31 0.36
C PRO A 614 4.86 12.78 0.00
N VAL A 615 5.79 13.65 0.43
CA VAL A 615 5.70 15.10 0.16
C VAL A 615 5.94 15.40 -1.32
N GLY A 616 6.93 14.76 -1.93
CA GLY A 616 7.21 14.88 -3.37
C GLY A 616 6.06 14.38 -4.24
N ASN A 617 5.42 13.26 -3.87
CA ASN A 617 4.24 12.77 -4.57
C ASN A 617 3.04 13.73 -4.44
N ALA A 618 2.86 14.36 -3.27
CA ALA A 618 1.85 15.39 -3.09
C ALA A 618 2.13 16.61 -3.99
N LEU A 619 3.39 17.05 -4.13
CA LEU A 619 3.79 18.07 -5.08
C LEU A 619 3.46 17.66 -6.52
N LEU A 620 3.85 16.45 -6.96
CA LEU A 620 3.52 15.95 -8.30
C LEU A 620 2.02 15.97 -8.59
N ALA A 621 1.20 15.65 -7.60
CA ALA A 621 -0.24 15.61 -7.75
C ALA A 621 -0.91 17.00 -7.84
N LEU A 622 -0.19 18.09 -7.50
CA LEU A 622 -0.62 19.46 -7.81
C LEU A 622 -0.37 19.86 -9.28
N GLY A 623 0.14 18.93 -10.09
CA GLY A 623 0.29 19.11 -11.53
C GLY A 623 1.55 19.89 -11.93
N PRO A 624 1.50 20.64 -13.05
CA PRO A 624 2.70 21.23 -13.65
C PRO A 624 3.53 22.12 -12.70
N ARG A 625 2.88 22.90 -11.83
CA ARG A 625 3.59 23.77 -10.88
C ARG A 625 4.34 22.99 -9.80
N GLY A 626 3.77 21.89 -9.32
CA GLY A 626 4.45 21.02 -8.36
C GLY A 626 5.63 20.29 -8.98
N GLN A 627 5.50 19.87 -10.25
CA GLN A 627 6.63 19.35 -11.03
C GLN A 627 7.73 20.41 -11.22
N ASP A 628 7.36 21.65 -11.55
CA ASP A 628 8.34 22.74 -11.70
C ASP A 628 9.07 23.04 -10.37
N ALA A 629 8.38 22.98 -9.21
CA ALA A 629 9.00 23.12 -7.90
C ALA A 629 10.04 22.01 -7.62
N LEU A 630 9.70 20.74 -7.91
CA LEU A 630 10.65 19.63 -7.82
C LEU A 630 11.83 19.79 -8.79
N GLN A 631 11.60 20.30 -9.99
CA GLN A 631 12.66 20.57 -10.96
C GLN A 631 13.63 21.67 -10.46
N GLN A 632 13.14 22.65 -9.70
CA GLN A 632 13.99 23.63 -9.03
C GLN A 632 14.86 22.98 -7.95
N PHE A 633 14.28 22.10 -7.12
CA PHE A 633 15.05 21.33 -6.15
C PHE A 633 16.08 20.40 -6.80
N LEU A 634 15.80 19.87 -7.98
CA LEU A 634 16.75 19.08 -8.75
C LEU A 634 17.94 19.91 -9.27
N GLY A 635 17.72 21.19 -9.60
CA GLY A 635 18.73 22.07 -10.18
C GLY A 635 19.64 22.81 -9.19
N GLN A 636 19.32 22.79 -7.90
CA GLN A 636 20.11 23.50 -6.88
C GLN A 636 21.44 22.80 -6.57
N ARG A 637 22.49 23.61 -6.38
CA ARG A 637 23.88 23.14 -6.24
C ARG A 637 24.38 23.14 -4.80
N GLN A 638 23.71 23.86 -3.90
CA GLN A 638 24.17 24.05 -2.53
C GLN A 638 23.80 22.88 -1.61
N ASN A 639 22.72 22.16 -1.92
CA ASN A 639 22.32 20.95 -1.18
C ASN A 639 22.19 19.75 -2.14
N PRO A 640 23.29 19.04 -2.43
CA PRO A 640 23.29 17.86 -3.31
C PRO A 640 22.32 16.77 -2.89
N ARG A 641 22.04 16.65 -1.58
CA ARG A 641 21.12 15.64 -1.04
C ARG A 641 19.67 15.98 -1.36
N LEU A 642 19.25 17.23 -1.21
CA LEU A 642 17.91 17.64 -1.61
C LEU A 642 17.70 17.53 -3.14
N ALA A 643 18.76 17.72 -3.94
CA ALA A 643 18.71 17.46 -5.38
C ALA A 643 18.56 15.96 -5.72
N ASP A 644 19.23 15.08 -4.98
CA ASP A 644 19.06 13.61 -5.06
C ASP A 644 17.63 13.18 -4.68
N LEU A 645 17.05 13.74 -3.62
CA LEU A 645 15.66 13.48 -3.23
C LEU A 645 14.67 13.92 -4.31
N ALA A 646 14.86 15.10 -4.90
CA ALA A 646 14.04 15.59 -6.00
C ALA A 646 14.16 14.69 -7.25
N TRP A 647 15.38 14.21 -7.54
CA TRP A 647 15.62 13.25 -8.61
C TRP A 647 14.85 11.95 -8.37
N HIS A 648 14.88 11.39 -7.16
CA HIS A 648 14.11 10.19 -6.83
C HIS A 648 12.62 10.39 -7.14
N VAL A 649 12.03 11.50 -6.71
CA VAL A 649 10.60 11.79 -6.95
C VAL A 649 10.28 11.90 -8.43
N LEU A 650 11.11 12.62 -9.20
CA LEU A 650 10.86 12.90 -10.62
C LEU A 650 11.17 11.72 -11.56
N HIS A 651 12.20 10.93 -11.26
CA HIS A 651 12.80 10.00 -12.23
C HIS A 651 12.85 8.54 -11.78
N VAL A 652 12.57 8.25 -10.50
CA VAL A 652 12.39 6.88 -10.02
C VAL A 652 10.90 6.59 -9.88
N ARG A 653 10.38 5.75 -10.78
CA ARG A 653 9.00 5.27 -10.73
C ARG A 653 8.76 4.50 -9.44
N GLN A 654 7.58 4.72 -8.85
CA GLN A 654 7.13 3.98 -7.67
C GLN A 654 5.62 3.77 -7.75
N ASN A 655 5.17 2.68 -7.14
CA ASN A 655 3.79 2.41 -6.82
C ASN A 655 3.75 1.95 -5.36
N GLY A 656 2.63 2.19 -4.67
CA GLY A 656 2.50 1.87 -3.25
C GLY A 656 2.55 0.36 -3.03
N TRP A 657 1.52 -0.35 -3.50
CA TRP A 657 1.29 -1.76 -3.17
C TRP A 657 1.81 -2.76 -4.19
N THR A 658 2.12 -2.32 -5.41
CA THR A 658 2.64 -3.20 -6.47
C THR A 658 3.98 -2.69 -6.97
N TYR A 659 4.71 -3.52 -7.73
CA TYR A 659 5.94 -3.08 -8.37
C TYR A 659 5.66 -1.97 -9.40
N ALA A 660 6.51 -0.96 -9.41
CA ALA A 660 6.54 0.04 -10.49
C ALA A 660 7.57 -0.36 -11.54
N THR A 661 7.27 -1.44 -12.26
CA THR A 661 8.19 -2.02 -13.24
C THR A 661 8.49 -1.03 -14.37
N CYS A 662 9.72 -1.11 -14.89
CA CYS A 662 10.13 -0.35 -16.07
C CYS A 662 11.21 -1.12 -16.84
N ALA A 663 11.35 -0.81 -18.12
CA ALA A 663 12.44 -1.38 -18.91
C ALA A 663 13.79 -0.83 -18.41
N PRO A 664 14.87 -1.63 -18.42
CA PRO A 664 16.20 -1.16 -18.00
C PRO A 664 16.67 0.11 -18.73
N ALA A 665 16.36 0.22 -20.02
CA ALA A 665 16.68 1.42 -20.82
C ALA A 665 15.93 2.68 -20.34
N GLU A 666 14.71 2.52 -19.85
CA GLU A 666 13.93 3.63 -19.28
C GLU A 666 14.52 4.06 -17.93
N ALA A 667 14.87 3.10 -17.07
CA ALA A 667 15.56 3.40 -15.82
C ALA A 667 16.85 4.19 -16.07
N GLU A 668 17.64 3.79 -17.06
CA GLU A 668 18.87 4.47 -17.46
C GLU A 668 18.62 5.91 -17.95
N GLN A 669 17.52 6.17 -18.67
CA GLN A 669 17.13 7.54 -19.02
C GLN A 669 16.88 8.40 -17.78
N GLY A 670 16.27 7.82 -16.74
CA GLY A 670 16.11 8.48 -15.44
C GLY A 670 17.47 8.82 -14.80
N TYR A 671 18.42 7.89 -14.78
CA TYR A 671 19.77 8.14 -14.22
C TYR A 671 20.54 9.24 -14.96
N ARG A 672 20.35 9.40 -16.27
CA ARG A 672 20.96 10.50 -17.04
C ARG A 672 20.49 11.90 -16.59
N GLN A 673 19.34 11.98 -15.92
CA GLN A 673 18.82 13.23 -15.33
C GLN A 673 19.35 13.48 -13.91
N HIS A 674 20.15 12.57 -13.35
CA HIS A 674 20.70 12.73 -12.02
C HIS A 674 21.81 13.80 -11.99
N PRO A 675 21.82 14.75 -11.02
CA PRO A 675 22.78 15.87 -11.00
C PRO A 675 24.25 15.47 -10.96
N ALA A 676 24.57 14.30 -10.41
CA ALA A 676 25.94 13.77 -10.40
C ALA A 676 26.38 13.07 -11.70
N VAL A 677 25.46 12.81 -12.62
CA VAL A 677 25.72 12.19 -13.94
C VAL A 677 25.72 13.25 -15.04
N THR A 678 24.84 14.24 -14.95
CA THR A 678 24.74 15.30 -15.96
C THR A 678 25.88 16.33 -15.79
N SER A 679 26.86 16.33 -16.70
CA SER A 679 27.84 17.44 -16.85
C SER A 679 27.22 18.70 -17.48
N ALA A 680 26.05 18.56 -18.10
CA ALA A 680 25.32 19.66 -18.72
C ALA A 680 24.59 20.48 -17.66
N LYS A 681 24.67 21.81 -17.78
CA LYS A 681 23.80 22.75 -17.08
C LYS A 681 22.35 22.30 -17.35
N LEU A 682 21.68 21.67 -16.38
CA LEU A 682 20.23 21.66 -16.32
C LEU A 682 19.84 23.14 -16.27
N ALA A 683 19.53 23.71 -17.43
CA ALA A 683 19.07 25.08 -17.49
C ALA A 683 17.82 25.13 -16.61
N PRO A 684 17.77 25.98 -15.56
CA PRO A 684 16.53 26.18 -14.85
C PRO A 684 15.49 26.50 -15.91
N ARG A 685 14.38 25.77 -15.92
CA ARG A 685 13.24 26.22 -16.73
C ARG A 685 12.99 27.66 -16.30
N PRO A 686 13.00 28.63 -17.23
CA PRO A 686 12.77 30.02 -16.87
C PRO A 686 11.48 30.07 -16.06
N ILE A 687 11.57 30.69 -14.89
CA ILE A 687 10.40 31.04 -14.10
C ILE A 687 9.47 31.74 -15.09
N PRO A 688 8.23 31.26 -15.30
CA PRO A 688 7.26 32.08 -16.00
C PRO A 688 7.24 33.40 -15.25
N VAL A 689 7.76 34.47 -15.87
CA VAL A 689 7.79 35.79 -15.24
C VAL A 689 6.35 36.07 -14.85
N GLU A 690 6.08 36.09 -13.55
CA GLU A 690 4.80 36.56 -13.06
C GLU A 690 4.70 37.98 -13.60
N PRO A 691 3.67 38.34 -14.39
CA PRO A 691 3.38 39.76 -14.56
C PRO A 691 3.25 40.31 -13.13
N GLU A 692 3.94 41.42 -12.87
CA GLU A 692 3.95 42.09 -11.56
C GLU A 692 2.58 41.94 -10.88
N ARG A 693 2.58 41.38 -9.66
CA ARG A 693 1.40 41.12 -8.83
C ARG A 693 0.34 42.21 -9.05
N MET A 694 -0.67 41.94 -9.87
CA MET A 694 -1.88 42.75 -9.82
C MET A 694 -2.58 42.40 -8.51
N PRO A 695 -2.98 43.39 -7.69
CA PRO A 695 -3.59 43.15 -6.40
C PRO A 695 -4.86 42.31 -6.61
N TYR A 696 -4.82 41.07 -6.12
CA TYR A 696 -6.01 40.23 -6.01
C TYR A 696 -7.00 40.92 -5.06
N LEU A 697 -8.12 41.43 -5.58
CA LEU A 697 -9.31 41.61 -4.77
C LEU A 697 -9.89 40.20 -4.54
N ALA A 698 -9.66 39.67 -3.34
CA ALA A 698 -10.17 38.38 -2.92
C ALA A 698 -11.69 38.46 -2.72
N GLN A 699 -12.47 37.80 -3.58
CA GLN A 699 -13.88 37.49 -3.29
C GLN A 699 -14.02 36.04 -2.87
N SER A 700 -14.67 35.84 -1.72
CA SER A 700 -15.06 34.54 -1.18
C SER A 700 -16.17 33.91 -2.02
N PHE A 701 -16.05 32.62 -2.34
CA PHE A 701 -17.05 31.84 -3.07
C PHE A 701 -18.02 31.08 -2.14
N ASP A 702 -17.91 31.25 -0.82
CA ASP A 702 -18.76 30.57 0.15
C ASP A 702 -20.05 31.38 0.40
N GLY A 703 -21.16 30.97 -0.25
CA GLY A 703 -22.50 31.51 0.06
C GLY A 703 -23.51 31.67 -1.07
N PHE A 704 -23.24 31.22 -2.31
CA PHE A 704 -24.16 31.49 -3.43
C PHE A 704 -25.38 30.57 -3.48
N LYS A 705 -26.58 31.16 -3.37
CA LYS A 705 -27.83 30.52 -3.80
C LYS A 705 -27.91 30.51 -5.34
N PRO A 706 -28.42 29.43 -5.96
CA PRO A 706 -28.59 29.39 -7.41
C PRO A 706 -29.65 30.41 -7.82
N TYR A 707 -29.24 31.46 -8.52
CA TYR A 707 -30.14 32.37 -9.22
C TYR A 707 -30.07 32.10 -10.72
N GLU A 708 -31.25 32.05 -11.34
CA GLU A 708 -31.58 31.47 -12.65
C GLU A 708 -31.10 32.28 -13.89
N SER A 709 -30.03 33.07 -13.82
CA SER A 709 -29.59 33.89 -14.96
C SER A 709 -28.06 33.98 -15.08
N GLY A 710 -27.50 33.41 -16.14
CA GLY A 710 -26.06 33.45 -16.48
C GLY A 710 -25.59 34.82 -16.97
N LYS A 711 -25.23 35.71 -16.05
CA LYS A 711 -24.50 36.96 -16.33
C LYS A 711 -23.02 36.81 -15.98
N LEU A 712 -22.17 37.46 -16.77
CA LEU A 712 -20.75 37.58 -16.50
C LEU A 712 -20.41 39.02 -16.05
N GLY A 713 -20.55 39.29 -14.74
CA GLY A 713 -20.17 40.56 -14.13
C GLY A 713 -21.18 41.71 -14.32
N ASP A 714 -21.41 42.45 -13.24
CA ASP A 714 -22.05 43.77 -13.19
C ASP A 714 -21.03 44.73 -12.56
N TYR A 715 -20.88 45.95 -13.08
CA TYR A 715 -19.82 46.92 -12.74
C TYR A 715 -19.78 47.30 -11.25
N LEU A 716 -20.82 47.00 -10.47
CA LEU A 716 -20.93 47.39 -9.06
C LEU A 716 -21.14 46.24 -8.06
N HIS A 717 -21.22 44.97 -8.46
CA HIS A 717 -21.39 43.87 -7.51
C HIS A 717 -20.40 42.72 -7.75
N GLU A 718 -19.73 42.34 -6.67
CA GLU A 718 -18.87 41.18 -6.44
C GLU A 718 -19.60 39.84 -6.72
N ALA A 719 -19.96 39.55 -7.98
CA ALA A 719 -20.66 38.32 -8.35
C ALA A 719 -20.58 38.03 -9.85
N GLY A 720 -19.59 37.24 -10.29
CA GLY A 720 -19.59 36.58 -11.59
C GLY A 720 -19.86 35.09 -11.44
N GLN A 721 -20.90 34.55 -12.08
CA GLN A 721 -21.13 33.10 -12.15
C GLN A 721 -20.20 32.47 -13.19
N TRP A 722 -19.58 31.33 -12.83
CA TRP A 722 -18.80 30.51 -13.76
C TRP A 722 -19.12 29.02 -13.54
N ARG A 723 -19.48 28.31 -14.62
CA ARG A 723 -19.63 26.83 -14.65
C ARG A 723 -18.63 26.21 -15.61
N THR A 724 -18.08 25.06 -15.25
CA THR A 724 -17.47 24.10 -16.17
C THR A 724 -18.57 23.49 -17.03
N LEU A 725 -18.48 23.57 -18.35
CA LEU A 725 -19.42 22.91 -19.27
C LEU A 725 -19.03 21.44 -19.37
N GLY A 726 -19.78 20.55 -18.72
CA GLY A 726 -19.59 19.09 -18.73
C GLY A 726 -20.69 18.32 -19.46
N ASP A 727 -20.42 17.03 -19.72
CA ASP A 727 -20.96 16.13 -20.75
C ASP A 727 -22.40 15.58 -20.58
N ALA A 728 -23.46 16.39 -20.56
CA ALA A 728 -24.84 15.84 -20.60
C ALA A 728 -25.84 16.63 -21.47
N PRO A 729 -26.50 15.99 -22.46
CA PRO A 729 -27.69 16.52 -23.14
C PRO A 729 -29.01 16.12 -22.43
N PRO A 730 -30.13 16.89 -22.57
CA PRO A 730 -30.33 18.06 -23.44
C PRO A 730 -30.36 19.43 -22.71
N ALA A 731 -30.06 20.48 -23.49
CA ALA A 731 -29.75 21.85 -23.08
C ALA A 731 -30.91 22.67 -22.49
N PRO A 732 -30.65 23.61 -21.55
CA PRO A 732 -31.64 24.63 -21.18
C PRO A 732 -31.67 25.80 -22.18
N VAL A 733 -32.88 26.07 -22.68
CA VAL A 733 -33.34 27.36 -23.22
C VAL A 733 -33.70 28.27 -22.03
N ILE A 734 -33.52 29.60 -22.12
CA ILE A 734 -34.48 30.61 -21.61
C ILE A 734 -34.02 32.07 -21.87
N GLN A 735 -35.05 32.88 -22.15
CA GLN A 735 -35.14 34.31 -22.45
C GLN A 735 -35.08 35.23 -21.19
N ALA A 736 -34.91 36.53 -21.42
CA ALA A 736 -34.70 37.56 -20.39
C ALA A 736 -36.00 38.14 -19.76
N ARG A 737 -35.95 38.50 -18.47
CA ARG A 737 -36.77 39.58 -17.85
C ARG A 737 -35.89 40.51 -17.02
N THR A 738 -36.19 41.81 -17.08
CA THR A 738 -35.38 42.94 -16.62
C THR A 738 -35.65 43.33 -15.16
N LYS A 739 -34.60 43.76 -14.44
CA LYS A 739 -34.72 44.76 -13.37
C LYS A 739 -33.56 45.75 -13.47
N ARG A 740 -33.90 47.04 -13.42
CA ARG A 740 -33.05 48.23 -13.59
C ARG A 740 -31.97 48.32 -12.49
N SER A 741 -30.73 48.58 -12.89
CA SER A 741 -29.79 49.42 -12.14
C SER A 741 -29.19 50.42 -13.12
N GLU A 742 -29.14 51.68 -12.69
CA GLU A 742 -28.57 52.80 -13.43
C GLU A 742 -27.04 52.68 -13.35
N THR A 743 -26.34 52.77 -14.51
CA THR A 743 -24.89 53.04 -14.66
C THR A 743 -23.84 51.90 -14.77
N GLY A 744 -24.07 50.76 -15.45
CA GLY A 744 -23.01 49.74 -15.59
C GLY A 744 -22.98 48.92 -16.89
N ASN A 745 -22.02 49.18 -17.78
CA ASN A 745 -21.72 48.36 -18.97
C ASN A 745 -21.42 46.90 -18.59
N ALA A 746 -21.87 45.92 -19.40
CA ALA A 746 -21.67 44.49 -19.13
C ALA A 746 -21.13 43.71 -20.35
N VAL A 747 -20.26 42.73 -20.09
CA VAL A 747 -19.75 41.78 -21.09
C VAL A 747 -20.47 40.44 -20.90
N MET A 748 -21.05 39.90 -21.95
CA MET A 748 -21.78 38.63 -21.92
C MET A 748 -21.17 37.60 -22.87
N LEU A 749 -20.91 36.40 -22.34
CA LEU A 749 -20.58 35.21 -23.12
C LEU A 749 -21.85 34.39 -23.36
N CYS A 750 -22.23 34.19 -24.61
CA CYS A 750 -23.42 33.41 -24.99
C CYS A 750 -22.99 32.08 -25.64
N PRO A 751 -23.45 30.91 -25.14
CA PRO A 751 -23.16 29.64 -25.78
C PRO A 751 -23.90 29.49 -27.11
N GLY A 752 -23.25 28.86 -28.09
CA GLY A 752 -23.86 28.47 -29.36
C GLY A 752 -23.33 27.13 -29.87
N GLY A 753 -23.28 26.08 -29.04
CA GLY A 753 -22.77 24.77 -29.44
C GLY A 753 -22.06 23.97 -28.32
N PRO A 754 -21.41 22.84 -28.63
CA PRO A 754 -20.69 21.97 -27.67
C PRO A 754 -19.55 22.66 -26.89
N PRO A 755 -19.04 22.06 -25.80
CA PRO A 755 -18.26 22.77 -24.77
C PRO A 755 -16.93 23.37 -25.28
N VAL A 756 -16.57 24.50 -24.68
CA VAL A 756 -15.31 25.24 -24.86
C VAL A 756 -14.53 25.18 -23.54
N GLU A 757 -13.22 24.92 -23.59
CA GLU A 757 -12.37 24.90 -22.39
C GLU A 757 -11.49 26.16 -22.28
N GLY A 758 -11.38 26.67 -21.05
CA GLY A 758 -10.40 27.68 -20.64
C GLY A 758 -10.86 29.12 -20.63
N LEU A 759 -10.60 29.84 -19.52
CA LEU A 759 -10.63 31.29 -19.55
C LEU A 759 -9.66 31.90 -18.52
N ARG A 760 -8.74 32.75 -19.00
CA ARG A 760 -8.18 33.88 -18.27
C ARG A 760 -8.67 35.11 -19.01
N VAL A 761 -9.46 35.97 -18.36
CA VAL A 761 -9.88 37.26 -18.92
C VAL A 761 -9.05 38.32 -18.24
N ASP A 762 -8.10 38.89 -18.97
CA ASP A 762 -7.48 40.14 -18.56
C ASP A 762 -8.27 41.25 -19.25
N TYR A 763 -9.06 42.01 -18.48
CA TYR A 763 -9.78 43.14 -19.02
C TYR A 763 -9.27 44.46 -18.44
N ARG A 764 -9.25 45.49 -19.28
CA ARG A 764 -9.03 46.88 -18.88
C ARG A 764 -10.24 47.67 -19.35
N LEU A 765 -11.02 48.17 -18.40
CA LEU A 765 -12.22 48.95 -18.67
C LEU A 765 -12.00 50.38 -18.17
N THR A 766 -12.37 51.35 -18.99
CA THR A 766 -12.52 52.76 -18.64
C THR A 766 -13.95 53.18 -18.97
N ALA A 767 -14.36 54.39 -18.60
CA ALA A 767 -15.70 54.90 -18.94
C ALA A 767 -15.95 54.94 -20.46
N GLU A 768 -14.88 54.99 -21.27
CA GLU A 768 -14.95 55.29 -22.71
C GLU A 768 -14.33 54.19 -23.60
N GLN A 769 -13.48 53.33 -23.04
CA GLN A 769 -12.78 52.27 -23.77
C GLN A 769 -12.73 50.97 -22.97
N ALA A 770 -12.67 49.87 -23.70
CA ALA A 770 -12.38 48.57 -23.15
C ALA A 770 -11.36 47.79 -23.93
N THR A 771 -10.60 46.99 -23.20
CA THR A 771 -9.78 45.94 -23.75
C THR A 771 -10.15 44.67 -23.02
N VAL A 772 -10.51 43.64 -23.76
CA VAL A 772 -10.78 42.30 -23.22
C VAL A 772 -9.83 41.35 -23.91
N GLU A 773 -8.85 40.83 -23.16
CA GLU A 773 -7.93 39.80 -23.64
C GLU A 773 -8.29 38.47 -22.98
N PHE A 774 -8.55 37.45 -23.79
CA PHE A 774 -8.85 36.10 -23.31
C PHE A 774 -8.20 35.02 -24.17
N TRP A 775 -7.89 33.89 -23.53
CA TRP A 775 -7.42 32.68 -24.21
C TRP A 775 -8.55 31.67 -24.32
N ILE A 776 -8.68 31.04 -25.48
CA ILE A 776 -9.76 30.10 -25.78
C ILE A 776 -9.23 28.90 -26.57
N LEU A 777 -9.70 27.69 -26.22
CA LEU A 777 -9.48 26.46 -26.97
C LEU A 777 -10.80 25.94 -27.53
N ARG A 778 -10.94 25.92 -28.86
CA ARG A 778 -12.04 25.21 -29.53
C ARG A 778 -11.74 23.71 -29.52
N GLY A 779 -12.31 23.00 -28.56
CA GLY A 779 -12.07 21.56 -28.36
C GLY A 779 -12.54 20.67 -29.52
N SER A 780 -13.48 21.15 -30.33
CA SER A 780 -13.94 20.47 -31.54
C SER A 780 -14.20 21.46 -32.68
N GLN A 781 -14.31 20.95 -33.91
CA GLN A 781 -14.70 21.74 -35.07
C GLN A 781 -16.13 22.28 -34.93
N ASP A 782 -17.01 21.68 -34.15
CA ASP A 782 -18.40 22.17 -34.05
C ASP A 782 -18.61 23.23 -32.94
N ALA A 783 -17.55 23.54 -32.18
CA ALA A 783 -17.63 24.49 -31.07
C ALA A 783 -17.71 25.93 -31.59
N ALA A 784 -18.77 26.65 -31.20
CA ALA A 784 -19.01 28.05 -31.53
C ALA A 784 -19.27 28.88 -30.25
N PHE A 785 -18.88 30.15 -30.24
CA PHE A 785 -19.09 31.03 -29.08
C PHE A 785 -19.27 32.48 -29.51
N ALA A 786 -19.91 33.27 -28.65
CA ALA A 786 -19.99 34.72 -28.83
C ALA A 786 -19.62 35.48 -27.56
N VAL A 787 -18.81 36.53 -27.73
CA VAL A 787 -18.50 37.56 -26.73
C VAL A 787 -19.25 38.82 -27.13
N THR A 788 -20.04 39.40 -26.23
CA THR A 788 -20.84 40.58 -26.55
C THR A 788 -20.67 41.65 -25.49
N TRP A 789 -20.62 42.90 -25.95
CA TRP A 789 -20.66 44.11 -25.16
C TRP A 789 -22.06 44.70 -25.21
N LYS A 790 -22.60 45.06 -24.05
CA LYS A 790 -23.88 45.75 -23.94
C LYS A 790 -23.71 47.01 -23.09
N ASP A 791 -24.09 48.15 -23.65
CA ASP A 791 -24.31 49.37 -22.88
C ASP A 791 -25.60 49.23 -22.05
N SER A 792 -25.50 49.53 -20.76
CA SER A 792 -26.62 49.47 -19.82
C SER A 792 -27.59 50.64 -20.00
N GLY A 793 -28.33 50.61 -21.09
CA GLY A 793 -29.40 51.58 -21.35
C GLY A 793 -30.24 51.22 -22.57
N SER A 794 -29.65 50.55 -23.56
CA SER A 794 -30.29 50.29 -24.84
C SER A 794 -31.07 48.97 -24.90
N GLY A 795 -30.73 47.99 -24.06
CA GLY A 795 -31.25 46.61 -24.16
C GLY A 795 -30.72 45.84 -25.38
N HIS A 796 -29.74 46.38 -26.10
CA HIS A 796 -29.18 45.82 -27.33
C HIS A 796 -27.68 45.47 -27.16
N VAL A 797 -27.14 44.65 -28.07
CA VAL A 797 -25.70 44.38 -28.17
C VAL A 797 -25.07 45.44 -29.06
N ASP A 798 -24.09 46.18 -28.55
CA ASP A 798 -23.48 47.31 -29.25
C ASP A 798 -22.19 46.91 -29.99
N VAL A 799 -21.45 45.94 -29.43
CA VAL A 799 -20.31 45.29 -30.09
C VAL A 799 -20.31 43.81 -29.76
N GLY A 800 -19.94 42.95 -30.71
CA GLY A 800 -19.85 41.51 -30.47
C GLY A 800 -18.80 40.84 -31.32
N LEU A 801 -18.29 39.71 -30.85
CA LEU A 801 -17.44 38.79 -31.58
C LEU A 801 -18.09 37.42 -31.49
N THR A 802 -18.27 36.74 -32.60
CA THR A 802 -18.74 35.37 -32.67
C THR A 802 -17.76 34.55 -33.47
N VAL A 803 -17.61 33.28 -33.11
CA VAL A 803 -16.86 32.31 -33.89
C VAL A 803 -17.80 31.17 -34.19
N ALA A 804 -18.09 30.95 -35.48
CA ALA A 804 -18.94 29.88 -35.94
C ALA A 804 -18.23 28.51 -35.89
N ALA A 805 -18.99 27.43 -36.06
CA ALA A 805 -18.48 26.07 -36.12
C ALA A 805 -17.41 25.90 -37.22
N ASP A 806 -17.54 26.52 -38.38
CA ASP A 806 -16.47 26.46 -39.40
C ASP A 806 -15.20 27.28 -39.03
N GLY A 807 -15.17 27.90 -37.85
CA GLY A 807 -14.10 28.77 -37.36
C GLY A 807 -14.13 30.18 -37.91
N THR A 808 -15.18 30.55 -38.65
CA THR A 808 -15.40 31.92 -39.12
C THR A 808 -15.58 32.84 -37.94
N VAL A 809 -14.71 33.84 -37.82
CA VAL A 809 -14.85 34.92 -36.84
C VAL A 809 -15.70 36.02 -37.46
N SER A 810 -16.84 36.33 -36.87
CA SER A 810 -17.68 37.46 -37.24
C SER A 810 -17.77 38.45 -36.10
N VAL A 811 -18.02 39.70 -36.43
CA VAL A 811 -18.06 40.81 -35.49
C VAL A 811 -19.32 41.62 -35.71
N LEU A 812 -19.94 42.03 -34.62
CA LEU A 812 -21.13 42.86 -34.58
C LEU A 812 -20.69 44.27 -34.22
N THR A 813 -21.11 45.25 -35.00
CA THR A 813 -20.74 46.66 -34.83
C THR A 813 -21.97 47.48 -34.47
N GLY A 814 -21.81 48.78 -34.19
CA GLY A 814 -22.90 49.67 -33.78
C GLY A 814 -24.12 49.76 -34.73
N ASP A 815 -24.01 49.24 -35.96
CA ASP A 815 -25.09 49.07 -36.94
C ASP A 815 -25.93 47.80 -36.76
N ARG A 816 -25.55 46.94 -35.81
CA ARG A 816 -26.19 45.66 -35.44
C ARG A 816 -26.20 44.62 -36.57
N VAL A 817 -25.24 44.70 -37.49
CA VAL A 817 -25.04 43.68 -38.51
C VAL A 817 -23.79 42.85 -38.20
N TRP A 818 -23.94 41.52 -38.17
CA TRP A 818 -22.80 40.61 -38.06
C TRP A 818 -22.03 40.59 -39.38
N THR A 819 -20.80 41.06 -39.35
CA THR A 819 -19.90 41.05 -40.49
C THR A 819 -18.84 39.98 -40.31
N SER A 820 -18.72 39.06 -41.26
CA SER A 820 -17.66 38.06 -41.25
C SER A 820 -16.31 38.71 -41.48
N THR A 821 -15.32 38.35 -40.67
CA THR A 821 -13.95 38.81 -40.83
C THR A 821 -13.14 37.79 -41.63
N PRO A 822 -11.99 38.20 -42.21
CA PRO A 822 -11.03 37.26 -42.81
C PRO A 822 -10.38 36.33 -41.77
N ALA A 823 -10.51 36.63 -40.47
CA ALA A 823 -9.91 35.83 -39.42
C ALA A 823 -10.62 34.47 -39.29
N ARG A 824 -9.81 33.45 -39.02
CA ARG A 824 -10.25 32.09 -38.75
C ARG A 824 -9.67 31.63 -37.43
N MET A 825 -10.49 31.03 -36.59
CA MET A 825 -10.04 30.48 -35.33
C MET A 825 -10.02 28.94 -35.41
N PRO A 826 -8.84 28.31 -35.48
CA PRO A 826 -8.74 26.86 -35.64
C PRO A 826 -9.22 26.12 -34.38
N SER A 827 -9.69 24.88 -34.56
CA SER A 827 -9.96 23.95 -33.46
C SER A 827 -8.69 23.19 -33.07
N GLY A 828 -8.65 22.66 -31.84
CA GLY A 828 -7.53 21.88 -31.32
C GLY A 828 -6.28 22.68 -30.93
N ALA A 829 -6.31 24.02 -31.03
CA ALA A 829 -5.21 24.90 -30.63
C ALA A 829 -5.70 26.06 -29.76
N TRP A 830 -4.91 26.43 -28.75
CA TRP A 830 -5.17 27.62 -27.94
C TRP A 830 -4.98 28.89 -28.76
N GLN A 831 -5.94 29.78 -28.67
CA GLN A 831 -5.94 31.06 -29.38
C GLN A 831 -6.06 32.20 -28.38
N ARG A 832 -5.25 33.24 -28.56
CA ARG A 832 -5.38 34.47 -27.81
C ARG A 832 -6.24 35.45 -28.59
N VAL A 833 -7.33 35.89 -27.99
CA VAL A 833 -8.23 36.88 -28.55
C VAL A 833 -8.09 38.15 -27.72
N ARG A 834 -7.79 39.25 -28.38
CA ARG A 834 -7.78 40.58 -27.78
C ARG A 834 -8.81 41.41 -28.53
N LEU A 835 -9.77 41.93 -27.80
CA LEU A 835 -10.84 42.77 -28.31
C LEU A 835 -10.68 44.14 -27.67
N GLU A 836 -10.32 45.13 -28.47
CA GLU A 836 -10.30 46.53 -28.03
C GLU A 836 -11.57 47.20 -28.53
N ILE A 837 -12.29 47.92 -27.68
CA ILE A 837 -13.57 48.56 -27.97
C ILE A 837 -13.46 50.03 -27.57
N ASP A 838 -13.76 50.91 -28.51
CA ASP A 838 -13.95 52.34 -28.29
C ASP A 838 -15.45 52.62 -28.26
N GLY A 839 -15.97 52.91 -27.07
CA GLY A 839 -17.39 53.11 -26.82
C GLY A 839 -17.95 54.39 -27.44
N HIS A 840 -17.12 55.40 -27.70
CA HIS A 840 -17.56 56.66 -28.31
C HIS A 840 -17.65 56.55 -29.84
N ALA A 841 -16.70 55.83 -30.45
CA ALA A 841 -16.64 55.67 -31.90
C ALA A 841 -17.41 54.43 -32.41
N LEU A 842 -17.90 53.56 -31.51
CA LEU A 842 -18.44 52.23 -31.82
C LEU A 842 -17.47 51.41 -32.68
N ARG A 843 -16.16 51.60 -32.45
CA ARG A 843 -15.07 50.93 -33.17
C ARG A 843 -14.47 49.85 -32.30
N TYR A 844 -13.98 48.80 -32.94
CA TYR A 844 -13.26 47.73 -32.26
C TYR A 844 -12.04 47.30 -33.07
N ARG A 845 -11.09 46.64 -32.40
CA ARG A 845 -9.88 46.07 -32.99
C ARG A 845 -9.64 44.66 -32.49
#